data_AF-A0A8J7CCL6-F1
#
_entry.id   AF-A0A8J7CCL6-F1
#
_cell.length_a   1.000
_cell.length_b   1.000
_cell.length_c   1.000
_cell.angle_alpha   90.00
_cell.angle_beta   90.00
_cell.angle_gamma   90.00
#
_symmetry.space_group_name_H-M   'P 1'
#
loop_
_entity.id
_entity.type
_entity.pdbx_description
1 polymer ?
#
loop_
_entity_poly.entity_id
_entity_poly.type
_entity_poly.pdbx_seq_one_letter_code
_entity_poly.pdbx_strand_id
1 'polypeptide(L)'
;MKVLSLASLSNTWGFHGYQEATLLRALALRGATVDYYGCDALSGICAVTPVERSRKEQEAFCRRCFRRGSARAAEAGLSLRSLCTQVSAGDRDCARTWAASLTPEMFSRAVYGLWALGDWVVGTVLSQFRLASYEPGNPDVDAAFRRYLEGGLLWALTLERLLDREAYDRIVLFNGRHSNERISREIAGMRGIPFYTHEAGWVPETIIMARNTATGATSRLSELVRDWEDVPLTRDEIEEIVLYQFQREWGSQTSVGGTAFASLNFDSDADLYRKLGIAPETSVWAVFPSSTDELSADPEFAKVHPPGEQNAWILRVLDEAARYPHVHVVLRVHPNMARGGLYTREAREDIAFYQSLKESGRERLTVIDAEDPFSTYGLMKIADVGLSYASTCSLEMGLHGKQNCYGSRLFLSEFRGTEVLTTRESIAEAFARYALIPKGFRSAAFQRPAFRLLYTLRNLWGFPFPFVAMPNARSARLAWREPGELAPNRDPVLDFLCEAVLTNAPPRRLPGPAEQARTREDEDRIWSQPLDIEREGLRLVLERGTYALPPDGVIRLTSRGGNGQTYVLGGWRKPRAGYRALQRSTARLAFQAGDGKPVSGITVDCFARAGVEVEVTLNGHSLTRFPGTGGIVRVCLPVSDGILAGLNVLAFEARPNAGSVKDMGPRGLSLGVLRLAFSQPGREAVLPSMASTRLRFAPLLAALKLARRL
;
A
#
# COMPACT_ATOMS: atom_id res chain seq x y z
N MET A 1 -25.53 0.75 25.44
CA MET A 1 -24.50 -0.17 24.91
C MET A 1 -23.13 0.31 25.35
N LYS A 2 -22.26 -0.58 25.83
CA LYS A 2 -20.89 -0.30 26.26
C LYS A 2 -19.89 -1.00 25.33
N VAL A 3 -18.95 -0.23 24.77
CA VAL A 3 -17.94 -0.68 23.81
C VAL A 3 -16.56 -0.58 24.43
N LEU A 4 -15.82 -1.68 24.44
CA LEU A 4 -14.40 -1.70 24.77
C LEU A 4 -13.58 -1.58 23.49
N SER A 5 -12.53 -0.76 23.48
CA SER A 5 -11.48 -0.82 22.46
C SER A 5 -10.10 -0.99 23.08
N LEU A 6 -9.33 -1.92 22.52
CA LEU A 6 -7.97 -2.27 22.95
C LEU A 6 -6.96 -1.87 21.87
N ALA A 7 -6.39 -0.67 21.99
CA ALA A 7 -5.39 -0.11 21.08
C ALA A 7 -3.95 -0.50 21.44
N SER A 8 -3.61 -1.78 21.32
CA SER A 8 -2.21 -2.22 21.47
C SER A 8 -1.35 -1.79 20.28
N LEU A 9 -1.78 -2.10 19.05
CA LEU A 9 -0.99 -1.86 17.85
C LEU A 9 -1.41 -0.65 17.02
N SER A 10 -2.71 -0.32 16.98
CA SER A 10 -3.22 0.87 16.28
C SER A 10 -2.53 2.17 16.72
N ASN A 11 -2.13 2.26 17.99
CA ASN A 11 -1.40 3.41 18.52
C ASN A 11 0.01 3.59 17.91
N THR A 12 0.62 2.51 17.41
CA THR A 12 1.94 2.56 16.79
C THR A 12 1.89 3.26 15.45
N TRP A 13 0.86 2.97 14.65
CA TRP A 13 0.70 3.45 13.29
C TRP A 13 -0.34 4.56 13.24
N GLY A 14 0.07 5.76 12.84
CA GLY A 14 -0.76 6.96 12.98
C GLY A 14 -2.15 6.84 12.36
N PHE A 15 -2.24 6.23 11.18
CA PHE A 15 -3.50 6.14 10.46
C PHE A 15 -4.49 5.15 11.09
N HIS A 16 -4.05 3.96 11.52
CA HIS A 16 -4.92 3.02 12.27
C HIS A 16 -5.46 3.63 13.56
N GLY A 17 -4.59 4.32 14.31
CA GLY A 17 -5.01 4.99 15.54
C GLY A 17 -6.05 6.09 15.31
N TYR A 18 -5.94 6.83 14.20
CA TYR A 18 -6.95 7.83 13.82
C TYR A 18 -8.25 7.20 13.29
N GLN A 19 -8.18 6.09 12.56
CA GLN A 19 -9.36 5.35 12.10
C GLN A 19 -10.15 4.80 13.29
N GLU A 20 -9.46 4.15 14.22
CA GLU A 20 -10.05 3.63 15.45
C GLU A 20 -10.68 4.75 16.28
N ALA A 21 -9.94 5.83 16.56
CA ALA A 21 -10.45 6.95 17.34
C ALA A 21 -11.67 7.62 16.67
N THR A 22 -11.68 7.74 15.34
CA THR A 22 -12.83 8.28 14.60
C THR A 22 -14.04 7.37 14.71
N LEU A 23 -13.88 6.06 14.50
CA LEU A 23 -14.97 5.07 14.64
C LEU A 23 -15.56 5.10 16.05
N LEU A 24 -14.69 5.10 17.07
CA LEU A 24 -15.10 5.18 18.48
C LEU A 24 -15.84 6.48 18.79
N ARG A 25 -15.37 7.61 18.26
CA ARG A 25 -16.06 8.90 18.42
C ARG A 25 -17.44 8.88 17.76
N ALA A 26 -17.56 8.30 16.58
CA ALA A 26 -18.83 8.14 15.87
C ALA A 26 -19.81 7.25 16.64
N LEU A 27 -19.33 6.15 17.23
CA LEU A 27 -20.14 5.29 18.10
C LEU A 27 -20.62 6.04 19.35
N ALA A 28 -19.77 6.85 19.97
CA ALA A 28 -20.14 7.66 21.13
C ALA A 28 -21.24 8.68 20.79
N LEU A 29 -21.19 9.31 19.61
CA LEU A 29 -22.23 10.21 19.12
C LEU A 29 -23.57 9.50 18.82
N ARG A 30 -23.54 8.17 18.68
CA ARG A 30 -24.71 7.29 18.53
C ARG A 30 -25.16 6.68 19.87
N GLY A 31 -24.70 7.23 20.99
CA GLY A 31 -25.14 6.84 22.34
C GLY A 31 -24.40 5.63 22.94
N ALA A 32 -23.32 5.15 22.32
CA ALA A 32 -22.47 4.13 22.93
C ALA A 32 -21.58 4.74 24.03
N THR A 33 -21.46 4.07 25.17
CA THR A 33 -20.40 4.36 26.13
C THR A 33 -19.12 3.69 25.67
N VAL A 34 -18.07 4.46 25.43
CA VAL A 34 -16.79 3.93 24.91
C VAL A 34 -15.72 3.96 26.00
N ASP A 35 -15.11 2.79 26.22
CA ASP A 35 -13.93 2.62 27.04
C ASP A 35 -12.74 2.29 26.14
N TYR A 36 -11.78 3.21 26.08
CA TYR A 36 -10.64 3.12 25.18
C TYR A 36 -9.34 2.88 25.96
N TYR A 37 -8.72 1.72 25.77
CA TYR A 37 -7.51 1.32 26.49
C TYR A 37 -6.32 1.11 25.55
N GLY A 38 -5.15 1.58 25.97
CA GLY A 38 -3.86 1.27 25.34
C GLY A 38 -3.04 0.32 26.21
N CYS A 39 -2.14 -0.44 25.58
CA CYS A 39 -1.27 -1.42 26.25
C CYS A 39 -0.38 -0.80 27.35
N ASP A 40 0.26 0.34 27.06
CA ASP A 40 1.19 1.02 27.99
C ASP A 40 2.30 0.11 28.56
N ALA A 41 2.99 -0.60 27.66
CA ALA A 41 4.06 -1.55 27.98
C ALA A 41 3.64 -2.81 28.77
N LEU A 42 2.34 -3.12 28.86
CA LEU A 42 1.82 -4.28 29.59
C LEU A 42 2.59 -5.58 29.29
N SER A 43 2.62 -5.99 28.02
CA SER A 43 3.22 -7.25 27.59
C SER A 43 4.77 -7.27 27.62
N GLY A 44 5.42 -6.10 27.69
CA GLY A 44 6.89 -6.01 27.67
C GLY A 44 7.58 -6.52 26.38
N ILE A 45 6.80 -6.83 25.34
CA ILE A 45 7.20 -7.21 23.98
C ILE A 45 6.06 -6.85 23.01
N CYS A 46 6.35 -6.58 21.73
CA CYS A 46 5.36 -6.12 20.75
C CYS A 46 5.76 -6.47 19.31
N ALA A 47 4.76 -6.74 18.46
CA ALA A 47 4.91 -7.12 17.05
C ALA A 47 5.54 -6.05 16.13
N VAL A 48 5.72 -4.83 16.62
CA VAL A 48 6.27 -3.69 15.83
C VAL A 48 7.66 -3.28 16.28
N THR A 49 8.12 -3.81 17.41
CA THR A 49 9.46 -3.54 17.94
C THR A 49 10.36 -4.73 17.69
N PRO A 50 11.59 -4.52 17.20
CA PRO A 50 12.54 -5.61 17.03
C PRO A 50 12.76 -6.32 18.37
N VAL A 51 12.67 -7.65 18.37
CA VAL A 51 12.78 -8.50 19.56
C VAL A 51 14.14 -8.39 20.26
N GLU A 52 15.18 -8.00 19.52
CA GLU A 52 16.57 -7.83 19.99
C GLU A 52 16.72 -6.62 20.91
N ARG A 53 15.78 -5.68 20.87
CA ARG A 53 15.79 -4.54 21.79
C ARG A 53 15.75 -5.05 23.23
N SER A 54 16.60 -4.48 24.07
CA SER A 54 16.55 -4.70 25.51
C SER A 54 15.19 -4.29 26.06
N ARG A 55 14.81 -4.87 27.21
CA ARG A 55 13.55 -4.53 27.89
C ARG A 55 13.40 -3.01 28.10
N LYS A 56 14.49 -2.34 28.48
CA LYS A 56 14.54 -0.88 28.68
C LYS A 56 14.24 -0.10 27.39
N GLU A 57 14.79 -0.51 26.26
CA GLU A 57 14.52 0.13 24.97
C GLU A 57 13.09 -0.11 24.50
N GLN A 58 12.54 -1.30 24.75
CA GLN A 58 11.15 -1.61 24.46
C GLN A 58 10.20 -0.78 25.32
N GLU A 59 10.46 -0.64 26.63
CA GLU A 59 9.69 0.23 27.51
C GLU A 59 9.70 1.69 27.06
N ALA A 60 10.87 2.21 26.66
CA ALA A 60 10.99 3.57 26.12
C ALA A 60 10.17 3.74 24.83
N PHE A 61 10.17 2.74 23.95
CA PHE A 61 9.30 2.71 22.78
C PHE A 61 7.82 2.72 23.16
N CYS A 62 7.41 1.85 24.08
CA CYS A 62 6.02 1.71 24.51
C CYS A 62 5.48 3.01 25.14
N ARG A 63 6.26 3.68 26.00
CA ARG A 63 5.87 4.98 26.58
C ARG A 63 5.64 6.04 25.51
N ARG A 64 6.47 6.07 24.46
CA ARG A 64 6.28 6.98 23.33
C ARG A 64 5.06 6.60 22.49
N CYS A 65 4.83 5.31 22.28
CA CYS A 65 3.65 4.80 21.58
C CYS A 65 2.37 5.21 22.31
N PHE A 66 2.27 4.92 23.62
CA PHE A 66 1.12 5.28 24.44
C PHE A 66 0.87 6.78 24.45
N ARG A 67 1.92 7.61 24.67
CA ARG A 67 1.79 9.08 24.63
C ARG A 67 1.23 9.59 23.31
N ARG A 68 1.69 9.04 22.18
CA ARG A 68 1.18 9.40 20.85
C ARG A 68 -0.28 8.97 20.69
N GLY A 69 -0.61 7.77 21.14
CA GLY A 69 -1.99 7.26 21.19
C GLY A 69 -2.91 8.18 21.98
N SER A 70 -2.53 8.54 23.21
CA SER A 70 -3.29 9.44 24.07
C SER A 70 -3.50 10.81 23.43
N ALA A 71 -2.48 11.36 22.77
CA ALA A 71 -2.62 12.64 22.05
C ALA A 71 -3.63 12.55 20.90
N ARG A 72 -3.62 11.46 20.10
CA ARG A 72 -4.60 11.24 19.03
C ARG A 72 -6.00 11.01 19.56
N ALA A 73 -6.14 10.24 20.63
CA ALA A 73 -7.42 10.04 21.30
C ALA A 73 -8.00 11.38 21.77
N ALA A 74 -7.18 12.22 22.41
CA ALA A 74 -7.58 13.55 22.86
C ALA A 74 -7.99 14.46 21.70
N GLU A 75 -7.27 14.42 20.58
CA GLU A 75 -7.63 15.14 19.34
C GLU A 75 -9.03 14.74 18.84
N ALA A 76 -9.38 13.45 18.94
CA ALA A 76 -10.71 12.93 18.59
C ALA A 76 -11.77 13.13 19.69
N GLY A 77 -11.45 13.80 20.80
CA GLY A 77 -12.35 13.99 21.93
C GLY A 77 -12.61 12.73 22.76
N LEU A 78 -11.64 11.82 22.81
CA LEU A 78 -11.65 10.57 23.58
C LEU A 78 -10.52 10.54 24.62
N SER A 79 -10.63 9.64 25.59
CA SER A 79 -9.60 9.43 26.62
C SER A 79 -9.03 8.01 26.51
N LEU A 80 -7.73 7.91 26.16
CA LEU A 80 -7.02 6.64 26.15
C LEU A 80 -6.49 6.32 27.54
N ARG A 81 -6.99 5.26 28.16
CA ARG A 81 -6.58 4.78 29.48
C ARG A 81 -5.50 3.70 29.38
N SER A 82 -4.68 3.56 30.41
CA SER A 82 -3.64 2.53 30.45
C SER A 82 -4.22 1.21 30.94
N LEU A 83 -4.05 0.13 30.17
CA LEU A 83 -4.47 -1.21 30.57
C LEU A 83 -3.64 -1.75 31.73
N CYS A 84 -2.41 -1.23 31.93
CA CYS A 84 -1.59 -1.55 33.10
C CYS A 84 -2.26 -1.20 34.44
N THR A 85 -3.25 -0.30 34.45
CA THR A 85 -4.04 0.01 35.66
C THR A 85 -4.94 -1.15 36.11
N GLN A 86 -5.13 -2.16 35.26
CA GLN A 86 -5.95 -3.33 35.54
C GLN A 86 -5.11 -4.53 36.02
N VAL A 87 -3.79 -4.42 36.10
CA VAL A 87 -2.89 -5.50 36.56
C VAL A 87 -2.99 -5.66 38.07
N SER A 88 -3.15 -6.88 38.58
CA SER A 88 -3.16 -7.13 40.01
C SER A 88 -1.76 -7.36 40.58
N ALA A 89 -1.65 -7.29 41.91
CA ALA A 89 -0.48 -7.81 42.61
C ALA A 89 -0.31 -9.30 42.27
N GLY A 90 0.90 -9.70 41.86
CA GLY A 90 1.23 -11.09 41.53
C GLY A 90 1.06 -11.50 40.07
N ASP A 91 0.29 -10.79 39.24
CA ASP A 91 0.07 -11.17 37.82
C ASP A 91 1.39 -11.31 37.05
N ARG A 92 2.30 -10.35 37.23
CA ARG A 92 3.60 -10.34 36.56
C ARG A 92 4.50 -11.50 36.99
N ASP A 93 4.40 -11.92 38.24
CA ASP A 93 5.19 -13.02 38.77
C ASP A 93 4.58 -14.37 38.39
N CYS A 94 3.24 -14.45 38.33
CA CYS A 94 2.51 -15.59 37.78
C CYS A 94 2.90 -15.81 36.32
N ALA A 95 2.80 -14.77 35.49
CA ALA A 95 3.12 -14.85 34.07
C ALA A 95 4.59 -15.25 33.83
N ARG A 96 5.52 -14.66 34.59
CA ARG A 96 6.95 -14.99 34.49
C ARG A 96 7.24 -16.42 34.94
N THR A 97 6.68 -16.85 36.08
CA THR A 97 6.87 -18.20 36.62
C THR A 97 6.32 -19.25 35.67
N TRP A 98 5.10 -19.06 35.15
CA TRP A 98 4.51 -19.94 34.16
C TRP A 98 5.37 -20.00 32.90
N ALA A 99 5.70 -18.85 32.31
CA ALA A 99 6.52 -18.82 31.11
C ALA A 99 7.89 -19.47 31.33
N ALA A 100 8.52 -19.32 32.51
CA ALA A 100 9.79 -19.95 32.85
C ALA A 100 9.71 -21.47 33.03
N SER A 101 8.56 -22.00 33.45
CA SER A 101 8.34 -23.45 33.65
C SER A 101 8.27 -24.25 32.34
N LEU A 102 8.02 -23.58 31.21
CA LEU A 102 7.87 -24.24 29.91
C LEU A 102 9.22 -24.57 29.28
N THR A 103 9.33 -25.71 28.60
CA THR A 103 10.44 -25.98 27.70
C THR A 103 10.10 -25.52 26.27
N PRO A 104 11.10 -25.25 25.41
CA PRO A 104 10.87 -24.87 24.01
C PRO A 104 9.90 -25.79 23.25
N GLU A 105 9.95 -27.10 23.50
CA GLU A 105 9.08 -28.13 22.90
C GLU A 105 7.61 -28.00 23.31
N MET A 106 7.31 -27.14 24.29
CA MET A 106 5.96 -26.88 24.76
C MET A 106 5.39 -25.57 24.20
N PHE A 107 6.21 -24.67 23.65
CA PHE A 107 5.81 -23.28 23.41
C PHE A 107 4.62 -23.11 22.48
N SER A 108 4.62 -23.74 21.30
CA SER A 108 3.53 -23.61 20.31
C SER A 108 2.20 -24.22 20.76
N ARG A 109 2.24 -25.09 21.77
CA ARG A 109 1.08 -25.78 22.37
C ARG A 109 0.85 -25.40 23.82
N ALA A 110 1.48 -24.33 24.30
CA ALA A 110 1.41 -23.93 25.70
C ALA A 110 -0.02 -23.50 26.05
N VAL A 111 -0.55 -24.08 27.12
CA VAL A 111 -1.89 -23.79 27.64
C VAL A 111 -1.78 -23.28 29.07
N TYR A 112 -2.57 -22.27 29.41
CA TYR A 112 -2.79 -21.82 30.79
C TYR A 112 -4.29 -21.87 31.10
N GLY A 113 -4.72 -22.81 31.94
CA GLY A 113 -6.15 -23.04 32.17
C GLY A 113 -6.86 -23.43 30.86
N LEU A 114 -7.73 -22.55 30.37
CA LEU A 114 -8.45 -22.73 29.10
C LEU A 114 -7.82 -21.96 27.92
N TRP A 115 -6.75 -21.20 28.16
CA TRP A 115 -6.16 -20.32 27.15
C TRP A 115 -5.01 -21.01 26.42
N ALA A 116 -5.18 -21.23 25.12
CA ALA A 116 -4.18 -21.82 24.23
C ALA A 116 -3.13 -20.80 23.77
N LEU A 117 -2.45 -20.18 24.74
CA LEU A 117 -1.54 -19.05 24.53
C LEU A 117 -0.43 -19.34 23.51
N GLY A 118 0.09 -20.57 23.46
CA GLY A 118 1.08 -21.00 22.48
C GLY A 118 0.62 -20.79 21.04
N ASP A 119 -0.57 -21.31 20.73
CA ASP A 119 -1.20 -21.15 19.42
C ASP A 119 -1.53 -19.68 19.16
N TRP A 120 -1.98 -18.93 20.17
CA TRP A 120 -2.37 -17.53 19.99
C TRP A 120 -1.20 -16.58 19.69
N VAL A 121 0.01 -16.86 20.21
CA VAL A 121 1.17 -15.97 20.00
C VAL A 121 2.10 -16.39 18.86
N VAL A 122 2.06 -17.65 18.42
CA VAL A 122 3.01 -18.21 17.43
C VAL A 122 3.10 -17.38 16.15
N GLY A 123 1.97 -16.93 15.59
CA GLY A 123 1.96 -16.16 14.35
C GLY A 123 2.74 -14.84 14.45
N THR A 124 2.80 -14.23 15.63
CA THR A 124 3.62 -13.03 15.86
C THR A 124 5.11 -13.37 15.92
N VAL A 125 5.48 -14.50 16.52
CA VAL A 125 6.86 -15.00 16.52
C VAL A 125 7.32 -15.28 15.09
N LEU A 126 6.53 -16.02 14.31
CA LEU A 126 6.83 -16.32 12.91
C LEU A 126 7.03 -15.04 12.08
N SER A 127 6.17 -14.05 12.26
CA SER A 127 6.30 -12.74 11.57
C SER A 127 7.56 -11.98 11.98
N GLN A 128 7.94 -12.00 13.26
CA GLN A 128 9.14 -11.29 13.75
C GLN A 128 10.43 -11.90 13.20
N PHE A 129 10.47 -13.23 13.09
CA PHE A 129 11.66 -13.97 12.67
C PHE A 129 11.66 -14.37 11.19
N ARG A 130 10.56 -14.09 10.46
CA ARG A 130 10.35 -14.48 9.06
C ARG A 130 10.46 -15.99 8.86
N LEU A 131 9.78 -16.76 9.72
CA LEU A 131 9.85 -18.23 9.75
C LEU A 131 8.59 -18.87 9.17
N ALA A 132 8.76 -20.02 8.52
CA ALA A 132 7.66 -20.85 8.01
C ALA A 132 6.99 -21.68 9.12
N SER A 133 7.75 -22.11 10.12
CA SER A 133 7.28 -22.80 11.33
C SER A 133 8.16 -22.44 12.52
N TYR A 134 7.70 -22.80 13.72
CA TYR A 134 8.53 -22.70 14.92
C TYR A 134 9.14 -24.07 15.20
N GLU A 135 10.46 -24.15 15.14
CA GLU A 135 11.24 -25.32 15.55
C GLU A 135 12.08 -24.97 16.79
N PRO A 136 12.00 -25.77 17.88
CA PRO A 136 12.84 -25.59 19.06
C PRO A 136 14.34 -25.66 18.76
N GLY A 137 15.16 -24.95 19.55
CA GLY A 137 16.62 -25.08 19.52
C GLY A 137 17.36 -23.87 18.95
N ASN A 138 16.64 -22.84 18.46
CA ASN A 138 17.23 -21.53 18.17
C ASN A 138 17.11 -20.63 19.41
N PRO A 139 18.21 -20.32 20.13
CA PRO A 139 18.14 -19.60 21.41
C PRO A 139 17.47 -18.22 21.32
N ASP A 140 17.63 -17.50 20.20
CA ASP A 140 17.03 -16.18 20.01
C ASP A 140 15.52 -16.28 19.81
N VAL A 141 15.07 -17.25 19.00
CA VAL A 141 13.65 -17.50 18.75
C VAL A 141 12.98 -18.01 20.02
N ASP A 142 13.61 -18.97 20.71
CA ASP A 142 13.11 -19.56 21.95
C ASP A 142 12.98 -18.50 23.06
N ALA A 143 13.98 -17.64 23.22
CA ALA A 143 13.92 -16.54 24.19
C ALA A 143 12.80 -15.55 23.86
N ALA A 144 12.62 -15.19 22.58
CA ALA A 144 11.55 -14.30 22.17
C ALA A 144 10.15 -14.94 22.32
N PHE A 145 9.99 -16.21 21.95
CA PHE A 145 8.73 -16.94 22.12
C PHE A 145 8.33 -16.97 23.61
N ARG A 146 9.26 -17.33 24.50
CA ARG A 146 9.02 -17.30 25.95
C ARG A 146 8.54 -15.94 26.44
N ARG A 147 9.12 -14.85 25.93
CA ARG A 147 8.67 -13.47 26.24
C ARG A 147 7.27 -13.18 25.72
N TYR A 148 6.91 -13.67 24.53
CA TYR A 148 5.55 -13.57 24.01
C TYR A 148 4.54 -14.37 24.85
N LEU A 149 4.93 -15.53 25.38
CA LEU A 149 4.12 -16.30 26.32
C LEU A 149 3.92 -15.54 27.64
N GLU A 150 5.00 -15.03 28.25
CA GLU A 150 4.92 -14.20 29.47
C GLU A 150 4.00 -12.98 29.26
N GLY A 151 4.25 -12.21 28.20
CA GLY A 151 3.47 -11.02 27.88
C GLY A 151 2.02 -11.34 27.50
N GLY A 152 1.78 -12.50 26.88
CA GLY A 152 0.47 -12.98 26.48
C GLY A 152 -0.39 -13.43 27.66
N LEU A 153 0.18 -14.18 28.61
CA LEU A 153 -0.52 -14.57 29.83
C LEU A 153 -0.87 -13.33 30.68
N LEU A 154 0.08 -12.39 30.83
CA LEU A 154 -0.18 -11.14 31.53
C LEU A 154 -1.32 -10.34 30.87
N TRP A 155 -1.37 -10.30 29.54
CA TRP A 155 -2.47 -9.68 28.80
C TRP A 155 -3.81 -10.38 29.08
N ALA A 156 -3.84 -11.72 29.00
CA ALA A 156 -5.04 -12.52 29.23
C ALA A 156 -5.61 -12.29 30.64
N LEU A 157 -4.78 -12.40 31.68
CA LEU A 157 -5.17 -12.15 33.08
C LEU A 157 -5.74 -10.74 33.27
N THR A 158 -5.10 -9.75 32.65
CA THR A 158 -5.50 -8.34 32.76
C THR A 158 -6.83 -8.08 32.04
N LEU A 159 -7.01 -8.66 30.86
CA LEU A 159 -8.25 -8.52 30.08
C LEU A 159 -9.42 -9.20 30.78
N GLU A 160 -9.25 -10.43 31.24
CA GLU A 160 -10.31 -11.18 31.93
C GLU A 160 -10.80 -10.45 33.16
N ARG A 161 -9.89 -9.90 33.97
CA ARG A 161 -10.25 -9.06 35.11
C ARG A 161 -11.02 -7.81 34.71
N LEU A 162 -10.65 -7.16 33.60
CA LEU A 162 -11.39 -6.01 33.08
C LEU A 162 -12.81 -6.42 32.65
N LEU A 163 -12.95 -7.57 31.98
CA LEU A 163 -14.24 -8.11 31.53
C LEU A 163 -15.11 -8.68 32.68
N ASP A 164 -14.50 -9.04 33.81
CA ASP A 164 -15.23 -9.42 35.03
C ASP A 164 -15.78 -8.22 35.78
N ARG A 165 -15.05 -7.11 35.78
CA ARG A 165 -15.45 -5.88 36.48
C ARG A 165 -16.50 -5.08 35.72
N GLU A 166 -16.49 -5.16 34.39
CA GLU A 166 -17.27 -4.31 33.51
C GLU A 166 -18.01 -5.14 32.46
N ALA A 167 -19.32 -4.95 32.34
CA ALA A 167 -20.13 -5.60 31.32
C ALA A 167 -20.01 -4.84 29.99
N TYR A 168 -19.25 -5.40 29.04
CA TYR A 168 -19.13 -4.87 27.68
C TYR A 168 -20.04 -5.62 26.72
N ASP A 169 -20.74 -4.87 25.88
CA ASP A 169 -21.58 -5.42 24.82
C ASP A 169 -20.77 -5.75 23.57
N ARG A 170 -19.71 -4.98 23.30
CA ARG A 170 -18.90 -5.07 22.08
C ARG A 170 -17.43 -4.80 22.38
N ILE A 171 -16.56 -5.43 21.60
CA ILE A 171 -15.11 -5.13 21.59
C ILE A 171 -14.70 -4.66 20.19
N VAL A 172 -13.90 -3.60 20.09
CA VAL A 172 -13.27 -3.13 18.84
C VAL A 172 -11.77 -3.32 18.94
N LEU A 173 -11.18 -3.98 17.96
CA LEU A 173 -9.77 -4.36 17.91
C LEU A 173 -9.14 -3.94 16.59
N PHE A 174 -7.86 -3.61 16.62
CA PHE A 174 -7.09 -3.51 15.38
C PHE A 174 -6.76 -4.91 14.83
N ASN A 175 -6.89 -5.12 13.51
CA ASN A 175 -6.48 -6.27 12.70
C ASN A 175 -6.96 -7.68 13.16
N GLY A 176 -6.61 -8.12 14.37
CA GLY A 176 -7.00 -9.40 14.96
C GLY A 176 -5.97 -10.52 14.89
N ARG A 177 -4.86 -10.35 14.15
CA ARG A 177 -3.86 -11.41 13.90
C ARG A 177 -2.75 -11.48 14.94
N HIS A 178 -2.28 -10.32 15.40
CA HIS A 178 -1.11 -10.24 16.29
C HIS A 178 -1.41 -10.67 17.72
N SER A 179 -0.37 -10.99 18.51
CA SER A 179 -0.50 -11.67 19.81
C SER A 179 -1.57 -11.06 20.71
N ASN A 180 -1.53 -9.75 20.94
CA ASN A 180 -2.43 -9.10 21.90
C ASN A 180 -3.86 -9.03 21.34
N GLU A 181 -3.99 -8.73 20.06
CA GLU A 181 -5.26 -8.68 19.32
C GLU A 181 -5.91 -10.07 19.25
N ARG A 182 -5.12 -11.12 18.99
CA ARG A 182 -5.58 -12.51 18.94
C ARG A 182 -5.99 -12.99 20.33
N ILE A 183 -5.17 -12.80 21.36
CA ILE A 183 -5.56 -13.13 22.75
C ILE A 183 -6.89 -12.46 23.10
N SER A 184 -7.04 -11.17 22.74
CA SER A 184 -8.27 -10.41 23.04
C SER A 184 -9.49 -10.99 22.34
N ARG A 185 -9.38 -11.37 21.06
CA ARG A 185 -10.52 -11.90 20.30
C ARG A 185 -10.90 -13.32 20.70
N GLU A 186 -9.92 -14.14 21.06
CA GLU A 186 -10.16 -15.52 21.53
C GLU A 186 -10.89 -15.48 22.89
N ILE A 187 -10.43 -14.64 23.83
CA ILE A 187 -11.12 -14.40 25.11
C ILE A 187 -12.52 -13.83 24.90
N ALA A 188 -12.68 -12.85 23.99
CA ALA A 188 -14.00 -12.31 23.64
C ALA A 188 -14.95 -13.41 23.14
N GLY A 189 -14.47 -14.27 22.24
CA GLY A 189 -15.21 -15.41 21.71
C GLY A 189 -15.60 -16.41 22.79
N MET A 190 -14.67 -16.76 23.70
CA MET A 190 -14.94 -17.64 24.84
C MET A 190 -15.99 -17.07 25.80
N ARG A 191 -16.07 -15.75 25.94
CA ARG A 191 -17.10 -15.06 26.75
C ARG A 191 -18.38 -14.75 25.99
N GLY A 192 -18.46 -15.10 24.71
CA GLY A 192 -19.61 -14.78 23.85
C GLY A 192 -19.79 -13.27 23.59
N ILE A 193 -18.76 -12.46 23.79
CA ILE A 193 -18.80 -11.01 23.54
C ILE A 193 -18.46 -10.77 22.07
N PRO A 194 -19.38 -10.20 21.27
CA PRO A 194 -19.08 -9.89 19.87
C PRO A 194 -17.94 -8.89 19.74
N PHE A 195 -17.03 -9.14 18.81
CA PHE A 195 -15.91 -8.25 18.53
C PHE A 195 -15.86 -7.83 17.06
N TYR A 196 -15.30 -6.65 16.82
CA TYR A 196 -15.10 -6.06 15.50
C TYR A 196 -13.62 -5.74 15.33
N THR A 197 -13.01 -6.28 14.29
CA THR A 197 -11.64 -5.93 13.92
C THR A 197 -11.66 -4.87 12.82
N HIS A 198 -10.68 -3.97 12.79
CA HIS A 198 -10.51 -2.98 11.71
C HIS A 198 -9.06 -2.89 11.20
N GLU A 199 -8.91 -2.46 9.96
CA GLU A 199 -7.63 -2.38 9.23
C GLU A 199 -7.73 -1.32 8.11
N ALA A 200 -6.61 -0.85 7.56
CA ALA A 200 -6.68 -0.07 6.32
C ALA A 200 -7.17 -0.92 5.15
N GLY A 201 -7.96 -0.31 4.27
CA GLY A 201 -8.21 -0.89 2.95
C GLY A 201 -7.04 -0.70 1.98
N TRP A 202 -7.22 -1.23 0.77
CA TRP A 202 -6.17 -1.30 -0.26
C TRP A 202 -5.85 0.07 -0.87
N VAL A 203 -6.82 0.99 -0.83
CA VAL A 203 -6.68 2.38 -1.30
C VAL A 203 -6.71 3.35 -0.13
N PRO A 204 -5.99 4.49 -0.20
CA PRO A 204 -5.98 5.51 0.84
C PRO A 204 -7.40 5.86 1.30
N GLU A 205 -7.51 6.20 2.58
CA GLU A 205 -8.77 6.69 3.17
C GLU A 205 -9.91 5.67 3.07
N THR A 206 -9.57 4.37 3.20
CA THR A 206 -10.54 3.29 3.35
C THR A 206 -10.26 2.45 4.60
N ILE A 207 -11.32 1.87 5.15
CA ILE A 207 -11.27 1.00 6.32
C ILE A 207 -11.87 -0.36 5.98
N ILE A 208 -11.21 -1.44 6.38
CA ILE A 208 -11.78 -2.79 6.40
C ILE A 208 -12.31 -3.01 7.81
N MET A 209 -13.50 -3.60 7.93
CA MET A 209 -14.02 -4.03 9.23
C MET A 209 -14.56 -5.45 9.13
N ALA A 210 -14.35 -6.27 10.16
CA ALA A 210 -14.85 -7.64 10.22
C ALA A 210 -15.43 -7.95 11.60
N ARG A 211 -16.51 -8.75 11.65
CA ARG A 211 -17.15 -9.18 12.88
C ARG A 211 -16.69 -10.59 13.26
N ASN A 212 -16.35 -10.79 14.53
CA ASN A 212 -15.98 -12.09 15.12
C ASN A 212 -14.84 -12.84 14.39
N THR A 213 -14.01 -12.13 13.64
CA THR A 213 -12.82 -12.68 13.02
C THR A 213 -11.77 -11.59 12.79
N ALA A 214 -10.56 -11.98 12.39
CA ALA A 214 -9.52 -11.03 11.96
C ALA A 214 -9.90 -10.38 10.61
N THR A 215 -9.48 -9.15 10.39
CA THR A 215 -9.75 -8.41 9.14
C THR A 215 -9.21 -9.09 7.89
N GLY A 216 -8.12 -9.86 8.02
CA GLY A 216 -7.51 -10.65 6.95
C GLY A 216 -8.10 -12.05 6.74
N ALA A 217 -9.13 -12.44 7.49
CA ALA A 217 -9.73 -13.77 7.41
C ALA A 217 -10.27 -14.06 5.99
N THR A 218 -9.81 -15.16 5.42
CA THR A 218 -10.13 -15.61 4.07
C THR A 218 -11.60 -16.01 3.93
N SER A 219 -12.19 -16.57 4.97
CA SER A 219 -13.60 -16.97 5.02
C SER A 219 -14.56 -15.85 4.63
N ARG A 220 -14.34 -14.64 5.18
CA ARG A 220 -15.12 -13.43 4.84
C ARG A 220 -14.92 -13.04 3.37
N LEU A 221 -13.74 -13.28 2.82
CA LEU A 221 -13.43 -12.91 1.44
C LEU A 221 -14.06 -13.84 0.45
N SER A 222 -13.96 -15.14 0.71
CA SER A 222 -14.71 -16.17 -0.01
C SER A 222 -16.21 -15.86 -0.05
N GLU A 223 -16.79 -15.44 1.08
CA GLU A 223 -18.18 -14.99 1.15
C GLU A 223 -18.47 -13.77 0.26
N LEU A 224 -17.65 -12.73 0.33
CA LEU A 224 -17.83 -11.54 -0.49
C LEU A 224 -17.65 -11.84 -1.99
N VAL A 225 -16.67 -12.66 -2.35
CA VAL A 225 -16.45 -13.09 -3.74
C VAL A 225 -17.65 -13.86 -4.26
N ARG A 226 -18.21 -14.79 -3.49
CA ARG A 226 -19.42 -15.53 -3.88
C ARG A 226 -20.64 -14.63 -4.13
N ASP A 227 -20.80 -13.55 -3.37
CA ASP A 227 -21.93 -12.62 -3.58
C ASP A 227 -21.78 -11.81 -4.87
N TRP A 228 -20.55 -11.50 -5.28
CA TRP A 228 -20.27 -10.51 -6.32
C TRP A 228 -19.67 -11.08 -7.60
N GLU A 229 -19.25 -12.35 -7.63
CA GLU A 229 -18.55 -12.93 -8.80
C GLU A 229 -19.40 -12.95 -10.08
N ASP A 230 -20.72 -13.09 -9.96
CA ASP A 230 -21.65 -13.11 -11.09
C ASP A 230 -22.23 -11.73 -11.41
N VAL A 231 -22.00 -10.71 -10.57
CA VAL A 231 -22.48 -9.35 -10.80
C VAL A 231 -21.62 -8.70 -11.90
N PRO A 232 -22.19 -8.39 -13.08
CA PRO A 232 -21.44 -7.72 -14.13
C PRO A 232 -21.05 -6.29 -13.72
N LEU A 233 -19.85 -5.86 -14.13
CA LEU A 233 -19.40 -4.50 -13.89
C LEU A 233 -19.99 -3.53 -14.89
N THR A 234 -20.27 -2.31 -14.43
CA THR A 234 -20.59 -1.17 -15.28
C THR A 234 -19.32 -0.63 -15.96
N ARG A 235 -19.51 0.25 -16.95
CA ARG A 235 -18.41 0.94 -17.63
C ARG A 235 -17.54 1.71 -16.63
N ASP A 236 -18.16 2.50 -15.76
CA ASP A 236 -17.43 3.33 -14.79
C ASP A 236 -16.60 2.49 -13.80
N GLU A 237 -17.14 1.34 -13.37
CA GLU A 237 -16.43 0.40 -12.48
C GLU A 237 -15.25 -0.26 -13.21
N ILE A 238 -15.40 -0.63 -14.48
CA ILE A 238 -14.29 -1.14 -15.31
C ILE A 238 -13.22 -0.07 -15.48
N GLU A 239 -13.60 1.15 -15.84
CA GLU A 239 -12.68 2.28 -16.03
C GLU A 239 -11.92 2.62 -14.76
N GLU A 240 -12.57 2.55 -13.59
CA GLU A 240 -11.90 2.71 -12.30
C GLU A 240 -10.81 1.67 -12.06
N ILE A 241 -11.08 0.40 -12.38
CA ILE A 241 -10.10 -0.69 -12.22
C ILE A 241 -8.96 -0.57 -13.22
N VAL A 242 -9.22 -0.17 -14.47
CA VAL A 242 -8.17 0.14 -15.45
C VAL A 242 -7.24 1.23 -14.92
N LEU A 243 -7.79 2.35 -14.42
CA LEU A 243 -7.00 3.44 -13.88
C LEU A 243 -6.19 3.02 -12.66
N TYR A 244 -6.79 2.24 -11.76
CA TYR A 244 -6.11 1.73 -10.59
C TYR A 244 -4.96 0.79 -10.96
N GLN A 245 -5.15 -0.11 -11.92
CA GLN A 245 -4.11 -1.00 -12.41
C GLN A 245 -2.97 -0.21 -13.05
N PHE A 246 -3.29 0.75 -13.92
CA PHE A 246 -2.31 1.67 -14.51
C PHE A 246 -1.46 2.36 -13.42
N GLN A 247 -2.11 2.95 -12.43
CA GLN A 247 -1.45 3.60 -11.29
C GLN A 247 -0.45 2.67 -10.57
N ARG A 248 -0.82 1.40 -10.36
CA ARG A 248 0.05 0.41 -9.72
C ARG A 248 1.25 0.03 -10.57
N GLU A 249 1.06 -0.17 -11.87
CA GLU A 249 2.14 -0.47 -12.82
C GLU A 249 3.18 0.65 -12.84
N TRP A 250 2.73 1.91 -12.85
CA TRP A 250 3.60 3.08 -12.86
C TRP A 250 4.12 3.47 -11.48
N GLY A 251 3.68 2.76 -10.43
CA GLY A 251 4.13 2.95 -9.06
C GLY A 251 3.78 4.33 -8.51
N SER A 252 2.55 4.82 -8.76
CA SER A 252 1.99 5.94 -8.01
C SER A 252 1.67 5.50 -6.58
N GLN A 253 1.78 6.40 -5.61
CA GLN A 253 1.62 6.14 -4.17
C GLN A 253 0.14 5.91 -3.75
N THR A 254 -0.70 5.39 -4.65
CA THR A 254 -2.15 5.30 -4.47
C THR A 254 -2.62 4.01 -3.79
N SER A 255 -1.71 3.16 -3.31
CA SER A 255 -2.04 2.05 -2.42
C SER A 255 -1.59 2.31 -0.99
N VAL A 256 -2.39 1.89 -0.01
CA VAL A 256 -1.99 1.98 1.41
C VAL A 256 -0.82 1.02 1.63
N GLY A 257 0.34 1.58 1.97
CA GLY A 257 1.60 0.84 2.10
C GLY A 257 2.50 0.83 0.85
N GLY A 258 2.07 1.42 -0.26
CA GLY A 258 2.74 1.35 -1.56
C GLY A 258 4.02 2.19 -1.68
N THR A 259 5.16 1.61 -1.30
CA THR A 259 6.39 1.84 -2.08
C THR A 259 6.30 1.06 -3.37
N ALA A 260 6.49 1.71 -4.52
CA ALA A 260 6.78 0.99 -5.75
C ALA A 260 8.04 0.15 -5.53
N PHE A 261 7.90 -1.17 -5.40
CA PHE A 261 9.02 -2.07 -5.12
C PHE A 261 10.00 -2.19 -6.30
N ALA A 262 9.56 -1.78 -7.48
CA ALA A 262 10.41 -1.66 -8.66
C ALA A 262 10.04 -0.42 -9.48
N SER A 263 11.02 0.13 -10.17
CA SER A 263 10.81 1.16 -11.19
C SER A 263 10.60 0.47 -12.54
N LEU A 264 9.64 0.93 -13.34
CA LEU A 264 9.58 0.59 -14.77
C LEU A 264 10.83 1.16 -15.45
N ASN A 265 11.91 0.38 -15.46
CA ASN A 265 13.22 0.74 -15.99
C ASN A 265 13.49 0.05 -17.34
N PHE A 266 12.50 -0.01 -18.22
CA PHE A 266 12.65 -0.67 -19.52
C PHE A 266 12.10 0.24 -20.62
N ASP A 267 12.90 0.43 -21.68
CA ASP A 267 12.53 1.29 -22.80
C ASP A 267 11.66 0.52 -23.82
N SER A 268 11.66 -0.83 -23.80
CA SER A 268 10.84 -1.70 -24.68
C SER A 268 10.74 -3.16 -24.19
N ASP A 269 9.87 -3.96 -24.81
CA ASP A 269 9.79 -5.41 -24.56
C ASP A 269 11.08 -6.13 -24.97
N ALA A 270 11.73 -5.68 -26.05
CA ALA A 270 13.02 -6.20 -26.47
C ALA A 270 14.11 -6.02 -25.40
N ASP A 271 14.04 -4.94 -24.59
CA ASP A 271 14.96 -4.77 -23.46
C ASP A 271 14.70 -5.76 -22.33
N LEU A 272 13.43 -6.13 -22.09
CA LEU A 272 13.06 -7.12 -21.08
C LEU A 272 13.62 -8.49 -21.46
N TYR A 273 13.37 -8.95 -22.68
CA TYR A 273 13.92 -10.20 -23.22
C TYR A 273 15.45 -10.24 -23.14
N ARG A 274 16.12 -9.17 -23.60
CA ARG A 274 17.58 -9.08 -23.57
C ARG A 274 18.15 -9.15 -22.15
N LYS A 275 17.56 -8.43 -21.19
CA LYS A 275 18.02 -8.43 -19.80
C LYS A 275 17.83 -9.78 -19.12
N LEU A 276 16.81 -10.54 -19.52
CA LEU A 276 16.59 -11.90 -19.02
C LEU A 276 17.40 -12.96 -19.77
N GLY A 277 18.07 -12.60 -20.87
CA GLY A 277 18.79 -13.53 -21.73
C GLY A 277 17.87 -14.50 -22.48
N ILE A 278 16.64 -14.10 -22.76
CA ILE A 278 15.61 -14.94 -23.38
C ILE A 278 15.38 -14.45 -24.81
N ALA A 279 15.26 -15.37 -25.76
CA ALA A 279 14.96 -15.01 -27.13
C ALA A 279 13.49 -14.51 -27.27
N PRO A 280 13.22 -13.47 -28.08
CA PRO A 280 11.87 -12.91 -28.19
C PRO A 280 10.80 -13.89 -28.67
N GLU A 281 11.12 -15.01 -29.30
CA GLU A 281 10.16 -16.02 -29.75
C GLU A 281 9.82 -17.08 -28.68
N THR A 282 10.60 -17.14 -27.61
CA THR A 282 10.42 -18.11 -26.52
C THR A 282 9.15 -17.81 -25.71
N SER A 283 8.38 -18.86 -25.39
CA SER A 283 7.22 -18.76 -24.51
C SER A 283 7.70 -18.57 -23.07
N VAL A 284 7.29 -17.48 -22.42
CA VAL A 284 7.74 -17.15 -21.06
C VAL A 284 6.68 -17.56 -20.05
N TRP A 285 7.01 -18.47 -19.14
CA TRP A 285 6.15 -18.83 -18.01
C TRP A 285 6.69 -18.21 -16.73
N ALA A 286 5.94 -17.27 -16.15
CA ALA A 286 6.38 -16.52 -14.98
C ALA A 286 5.89 -17.20 -13.70
N VAL A 287 6.81 -17.53 -12.79
CA VAL A 287 6.51 -18.11 -11.48
C VAL A 287 6.58 -17.03 -10.40
N PHE A 288 5.50 -16.90 -9.61
CA PHE A 288 5.37 -15.93 -8.53
C PHE A 288 5.13 -16.60 -7.17
N PRO A 289 6.18 -16.85 -6.38
CA PRO A 289 6.06 -17.30 -5.00
C PRO A 289 5.44 -16.22 -4.10
N SER A 290 4.98 -16.64 -2.93
CA SER A 290 4.38 -15.80 -1.88
C SER A 290 5.28 -15.72 -0.65
N SER A 291 5.09 -14.71 0.20
CA SER A 291 5.83 -14.57 1.46
C SER A 291 5.47 -15.71 2.40
N THR A 292 6.37 -16.68 2.60
CA THR A 292 6.11 -17.88 3.40
C THR A 292 5.71 -17.53 4.84
N ASP A 293 6.39 -16.56 5.44
CA ASP A 293 6.11 -16.10 6.80
C ASP A 293 4.72 -15.46 6.96
N GLU A 294 4.24 -14.74 5.96
CA GLU A 294 2.91 -14.12 6.00
C GLU A 294 1.80 -15.18 5.89
N LEU A 295 2.02 -16.23 5.07
CA LEU A 295 1.11 -17.38 4.99
C LEU A 295 1.11 -18.19 6.29
N SER A 296 2.28 -18.43 6.88
CA SER A 296 2.40 -19.23 8.11
C SER A 296 1.91 -18.49 9.36
N ALA A 297 1.97 -17.16 9.37
CA ALA A 297 1.59 -16.36 10.53
C ALA A 297 0.08 -16.20 10.71
N ASP A 298 -0.73 -16.49 9.69
CA ASP A 298 -2.18 -16.46 9.75
C ASP A 298 -2.73 -17.90 9.91
N PRO A 299 -3.55 -18.19 10.92
CA PRO A 299 -4.07 -19.53 11.15
C PRO A 299 -4.95 -20.09 10.03
N GLU A 300 -5.67 -19.25 9.27
CA GLU A 300 -6.47 -19.73 8.15
C GLU A 300 -5.57 -20.11 6.97
N PHE A 301 -4.55 -19.31 6.67
CA PHE A 301 -3.56 -19.65 5.64
C PHE A 301 -2.71 -20.86 6.03
N ALA A 302 -2.18 -20.92 7.26
CA ALA A 302 -1.33 -22.02 7.71
C ALA A 302 -2.01 -23.41 7.62
N LYS A 303 -3.35 -23.48 7.74
CA LYS A 303 -4.11 -24.73 7.57
C LYS A 303 -4.09 -25.28 6.15
N VAL A 304 -3.96 -24.41 5.15
CA VAL A 304 -3.98 -24.78 3.71
C VAL A 304 -2.62 -24.62 3.04
N HIS A 305 -1.63 -24.09 3.75
CA HIS A 305 -0.24 -23.95 3.31
C HIS A 305 0.71 -24.56 4.36
N PRO A 306 0.89 -25.89 4.37
CA PRO A 306 1.85 -26.49 5.28
C PRO A 306 3.28 -26.00 4.96
N PRO A 307 4.16 -25.89 5.97
CA PRO A 307 5.55 -25.49 5.77
C PRO A 307 6.24 -26.34 4.69
N GLY A 308 6.98 -25.68 3.78
CA GLY A 308 7.69 -26.33 2.68
C GLY A 308 6.86 -26.67 1.44
N GLU A 309 5.53 -26.61 1.49
CA GLU A 309 4.68 -26.98 0.35
C GLU A 309 4.88 -26.06 -0.86
N GLN A 310 5.11 -24.76 -0.64
CA GLN A 310 5.44 -23.83 -1.73
C GLN A 310 6.70 -24.27 -2.49
N ASN A 311 7.75 -24.67 -1.77
CA ASN A 311 9.01 -25.09 -2.38
C ASN A 311 8.82 -26.41 -3.13
N ALA A 312 8.08 -27.36 -2.56
CA ALA A 312 7.71 -28.60 -3.23
C ALA A 312 6.88 -28.35 -4.51
N TRP A 313 5.92 -27.41 -4.45
CA TRP A 313 5.12 -27.01 -5.60
C TRP A 313 5.97 -26.40 -6.71
N ILE A 314 6.89 -25.50 -6.37
CA ILE A 314 7.82 -24.88 -7.33
C ILE A 314 8.68 -25.96 -8.01
N LEU A 315 9.21 -26.92 -7.27
CA LEU A 315 9.98 -28.03 -7.87
C LEU A 315 9.12 -28.86 -8.84
N ARG A 316 7.86 -29.17 -8.50
CA ARG A 316 6.92 -29.86 -9.40
C ARG A 316 6.67 -29.07 -10.69
N VAL A 317 6.47 -27.76 -10.58
CA VAL A 317 6.30 -26.85 -11.72
C VAL A 317 7.54 -26.85 -12.62
N LEU A 318 8.74 -26.72 -12.03
CA LEU A 318 9.99 -26.68 -12.79
C LEU A 318 10.26 -28.02 -13.51
N ASP A 319 10.01 -29.14 -12.84
CA ASP A 319 10.19 -30.47 -13.41
C ASP A 319 9.23 -30.73 -14.57
N GLU A 320 7.96 -30.28 -14.47
CA GLU A 320 7.00 -30.45 -15.57
C GLU A 320 7.28 -29.49 -16.73
N ALA A 321 7.62 -28.22 -16.45
CA ALA A 321 7.94 -27.24 -17.49
C ALA A 321 9.15 -27.64 -18.34
N ALA A 322 10.11 -28.39 -17.78
CA ALA A 322 11.28 -28.89 -18.49
C ALA A 322 10.93 -29.75 -19.72
N ARG A 323 9.75 -30.39 -19.73
CA ARG A 323 9.25 -31.23 -20.83
C ARG A 323 8.87 -30.46 -22.08
N TYR A 324 8.81 -29.13 -22.02
CA TYR A 324 8.40 -28.27 -23.14
C TYR A 324 9.59 -27.43 -23.62
N PRO A 325 10.35 -27.85 -24.65
CA PRO A 325 11.60 -27.20 -25.10
C PRO A 325 11.48 -25.71 -25.45
N HIS A 326 10.29 -25.28 -25.91
CA HIS A 326 9.99 -23.91 -26.31
C HIS A 326 9.62 -22.97 -25.15
N VAL A 327 9.53 -23.51 -23.93
CA VAL A 327 9.20 -22.75 -22.72
C VAL A 327 10.47 -22.37 -21.96
N HIS A 328 10.51 -21.12 -21.48
CA HIS A 328 11.48 -20.63 -20.51
C HIS A 328 10.76 -20.15 -19.26
N VAL A 329 11.17 -20.67 -18.10
CA VAL A 329 10.57 -20.32 -16.82
C VAL A 329 11.33 -19.15 -16.20
N VAL A 330 10.60 -18.12 -15.78
CA VAL A 330 11.16 -16.98 -15.05
C VAL A 330 10.54 -16.91 -13.67
N LEU A 331 11.32 -17.22 -12.63
CA LEU A 331 10.88 -17.19 -11.25
C LEU A 331 11.24 -15.85 -10.60
N ARG A 332 10.23 -15.09 -10.16
CA ARG A 332 10.42 -13.81 -9.46
C ARG A 332 10.26 -13.99 -7.96
N VAL A 333 11.36 -14.00 -7.21
CA VAL A 333 11.31 -14.08 -5.74
C VAL A 333 10.59 -12.85 -5.19
N HIS A 334 9.72 -13.07 -4.19
CA HIS A 334 8.86 -12.04 -3.64
C HIS A 334 9.69 -10.89 -3.00
N PRO A 335 9.52 -9.62 -3.41
CA PRO A 335 10.37 -8.52 -2.93
C PRO A 335 10.37 -8.32 -1.41
N ASN A 336 9.25 -8.62 -0.74
CA ASN A 336 9.16 -8.51 0.73
C ASN A 336 10.06 -9.51 1.48
N MET A 337 10.62 -10.53 0.80
CA MET A 337 11.58 -11.47 1.41
C MET A 337 12.99 -10.87 1.57
N ALA A 338 13.30 -9.79 0.85
CA ALA A 338 14.56 -9.06 0.96
C ALA A 338 14.72 -8.33 2.30
N ARG A 339 15.94 -7.87 2.59
CA ARG A 339 16.22 -7.05 3.78
C ARG A 339 15.69 -5.64 3.60
N GLY A 340 14.49 -5.38 4.09
CA GLY A 340 13.93 -4.04 4.15
C GLY A 340 12.42 -4.02 3.95
N GLY A 341 11.73 -3.21 4.77
CA GLY A 341 10.27 -3.16 4.82
C GLY A 341 9.78 -2.82 6.22
N LEU A 342 8.65 -3.42 6.63
CA LEU A 342 8.13 -3.36 8.00
C LEU A 342 8.91 -4.26 8.98
N TYR A 343 9.66 -5.24 8.46
CA TYR A 343 10.35 -6.26 9.25
C TYR A 343 11.86 -6.05 9.29
N THR A 344 12.51 -6.46 10.38
CA THR A 344 13.96 -6.27 10.61
C THR A 344 14.84 -7.41 10.11
N ARG A 345 14.24 -8.54 9.73
CA ARG A 345 14.93 -9.78 9.34
C ARG A 345 14.58 -10.17 7.90
N GLU A 346 15.51 -10.89 7.28
CA GLU A 346 15.36 -11.57 5.98
C GLU A 346 14.75 -12.97 6.19
N ALA A 347 14.00 -13.46 5.21
CA ALA A 347 13.51 -14.83 5.16
C ALA A 347 14.64 -15.77 4.67
N ARG A 348 15.64 -16.03 5.52
CA ARG A 348 16.90 -16.70 5.11
C ARG A 348 16.70 -18.08 4.48
N GLU A 349 15.79 -18.89 5.03
CA GLU A 349 15.49 -20.23 4.51
C GLU A 349 14.88 -20.18 3.10
N ASP A 350 13.91 -19.28 2.89
CA ASP A 350 13.33 -19.04 1.57
C ASP A 350 14.41 -18.54 0.59
N ILE A 351 15.22 -17.56 0.98
CA ILE A 351 16.29 -17.03 0.14
C ILE A 351 17.28 -18.13 -0.25
N ALA A 352 17.70 -18.98 0.69
CA ALA A 352 18.62 -20.08 0.42
C ALA A 352 18.03 -21.08 -0.58
N PHE A 353 16.73 -21.39 -0.48
CA PHE A 353 16.06 -22.23 -1.47
C PHE A 353 16.11 -21.62 -2.88
N TYR A 354 15.77 -20.34 -3.05
CA TYR A 354 15.81 -19.70 -4.37
C TYR A 354 17.22 -19.52 -4.93
N GLN A 355 18.22 -19.27 -4.09
CA GLN A 355 19.62 -19.27 -4.51
C GLN A 355 20.05 -20.66 -4.99
N SER A 356 19.65 -21.74 -4.29
CA SER A 356 19.95 -23.10 -4.74
C SER A 356 19.35 -23.42 -6.11
N LEU A 357 18.14 -22.90 -6.41
CA LEU A 357 17.52 -23.02 -7.73
C LEU A 357 18.30 -22.26 -8.80
N LYS A 358 18.76 -21.04 -8.48
CA LYS A 358 19.57 -20.21 -9.37
C LYS A 358 20.92 -20.87 -9.69
N GLU A 359 21.53 -21.51 -8.70
CA GLU A 359 22.83 -22.20 -8.80
C GLU A 359 22.72 -23.62 -9.37
N SER A 360 21.51 -24.17 -9.49
CA SER A 360 21.28 -25.56 -9.92
C SER A 360 21.73 -25.88 -11.34
N GLY A 361 22.00 -24.87 -12.17
CA GLY A 361 22.37 -25.04 -13.58
C GLY A 361 21.23 -25.56 -14.46
N ARG A 362 19.97 -25.55 -13.99
CA ARG A 362 18.81 -25.94 -14.78
C ARG A 362 18.71 -25.09 -16.05
N GLU A 363 18.64 -25.75 -17.20
CA GLU A 363 18.41 -25.08 -18.48
C GLU A 363 17.05 -24.38 -18.49
N ARG A 364 16.97 -23.24 -19.19
CA ARG A 364 15.71 -22.50 -19.45
C ARG A 364 14.98 -22.05 -18.17
N LEU A 365 15.74 -21.78 -17.11
CA LEU A 365 15.28 -21.16 -15.87
C LEU A 365 16.04 -19.86 -15.62
N THR A 366 15.31 -18.76 -15.41
CA THR A 366 15.86 -17.50 -14.88
C THR A 366 15.26 -17.23 -13.50
N VAL A 367 16.10 -17.03 -12.48
CA VAL A 367 15.66 -16.63 -11.13
C VAL A 367 16.00 -15.16 -10.92
N ILE A 368 14.98 -14.36 -10.62
CA ILE A 368 15.10 -12.94 -10.28
C ILE A 368 15.02 -12.78 -8.76
N ASP A 369 16.12 -12.37 -8.14
CA ASP A 369 16.29 -12.25 -6.68
C ASP A 369 15.38 -11.17 -6.08
N ALA A 370 14.99 -11.33 -4.81
CA ALA A 370 14.07 -10.42 -4.11
C ALA A 370 14.49 -8.93 -4.20
N GLU A 371 15.79 -8.65 -4.15
CA GLU A 371 16.37 -7.29 -4.20
C GLU A 371 16.56 -6.74 -5.62
N ASP A 372 16.42 -7.57 -6.65
CA ASP A 372 16.58 -7.13 -8.03
C ASP A 372 15.54 -6.03 -8.35
N PRO A 373 15.94 -4.87 -8.91
CA PRO A 373 15.02 -3.80 -9.28
C PRO A 373 14.09 -4.16 -10.45
N PHE A 374 14.13 -5.39 -10.97
CA PHE A 374 13.24 -5.88 -12.01
C PHE A 374 11.76 -5.74 -11.59
N SER A 375 10.97 -5.15 -12.48
CA SER A 375 9.54 -4.92 -12.27
C SER A 375 8.74 -6.21 -12.48
N THR A 376 7.95 -6.57 -11.47
CA THR A 376 6.96 -7.66 -11.57
C THR A 376 6.00 -7.43 -12.74
N TYR A 377 5.51 -6.20 -12.91
CA TYR A 377 4.65 -5.83 -14.05
C TYR A 377 5.39 -5.91 -15.39
N GLY A 378 6.69 -5.61 -15.41
CA GLY A 378 7.53 -5.82 -16.60
C GLY A 378 7.61 -7.30 -16.99
N LEU A 379 7.77 -8.20 -16.01
CA LEU A 379 7.74 -9.64 -16.26
C LEU A 379 6.35 -10.09 -16.74
N MET A 380 5.29 -9.64 -16.07
CA MET A 380 3.91 -9.94 -16.46
C MET A 380 3.64 -9.53 -17.89
N LYS A 381 4.19 -8.41 -18.37
CA LYS A 381 4.00 -7.93 -19.75
C LYS A 381 4.44 -8.96 -20.79
N ILE A 382 5.63 -9.53 -20.63
CA ILE A 382 6.22 -10.48 -21.59
C ILE A 382 5.82 -11.95 -21.35
N ALA A 383 5.28 -12.27 -20.17
CA ALA A 383 4.86 -13.63 -19.84
C ALA A 383 3.63 -14.06 -20.64
N ASP A 384 3.58 -15.32 -21.05
CA ASP A 384 2.44 -15.94 -21.71
C ASP A 384 1.53 -16.64 -20.70
N VAL A 385 2.12 -17.21 -19.63
CA VAL A 385 1.42 -17.91 -18.55
C VAL A 385 1.94 -17.44 -17.19
N GLY A 386 1.03 -17.21 -16.25
CA GLY A 386 1.33 -16.85 -14.85
C GLY A 386 1.11 -18.01 -13.89
N LEU A 387 2.13 -18.40 -13.14
CA LEU A 387 2.11 -19.52 -12.21
C LEU A 387 2.38 -18.99 -10.79
N SER A 388 1.35 -18.67 -10.02
CA SER A 388 1.54 -18.19 -8.65
C SER A 388 1.28 -19.29 -7.64
N TYR A 389 1.99 -19.31 -6.51
CA TYR A 389 1.59 -20.20 -5.41
C TYR A 389 0.37 -19.63 -4.68
N ALA A 390 0.55 -18.47 -4.03
CA ALA A 390 -0.50 -17.74 -3.32
C ALA A 390 -0.50 -16.22 -3.57
N SER A 391 0.09 -15.78 -4.68
CA SER A 391 0.33 -14.37 -4.96
C SER A 391 -0.86 -13.70 -5.66
N THR A 392 -1.07 -12.41 -5.38
CA THR A 392 -1.97 -11.55 -6.16
C THR A 392 -1.55 -11.41 -7.62
N CYS A 393 -0.33 -11.81 -7.97
CA CYS A 393 0.18 -11.81 -9.34
C CYS A 393 -0.68 -12.63 -10.32
N SER A 394 -1.33 -13.72 -9.88
CA SER A 394 -2.24 -14.47 -10.77
C SER A 394 -3.51 -13.67 -11.12
N LEU A 395 -4.08 -12.95 -10.16
CA LEU A 395 -5.16 -11.99 -10.42
C LEU A 395 -4.70 -10.91 -11.42
N GLU A 396 -3.50 -10.36 -11.24
CA GLU A 396 -2.95 -9.33 -12.13
C GLU A 396 -2.69 -9.86 -13.55
N MET A 397 -2.21 -11.10 -13.70
CA MET A 397 -2.11 -11.79 -14.99
C MET A 397 -3.50 -11.96 -15.63
N GLY A 398 -4.50 -12.31 -14.83
CA GLY A 398 -5.89 -12.37 -15.23
C GLY A 398 -6.42 -11.03 -15.75
N LEU A 399 -6.08 -9.89 -15.12
CA LEU A 399 -6.45 -8.54 -15.61
C LEU A 399 -5.88 -8.24 -16.99
N HIS A 400 -4.73 -8.83 -17.34
CA HIS A 400 -4.19 -8.75 -18.70
C HIS A 400 -4.79 -9.82 -19.63
N GLY A 401 -5.84 -10.54 -19.24
CA GLY A 401 -6.44 -11.61 -20.03
C GLY A 401 -5.53 -12.82 -20.25
N LYS A 402 -4.52 -13.03 -19.40
CA LYS A 402 -3.54 -14.11 -19.57
C LYS A 402 -3.95 -15.36 -18.78
N GLN A 403 -3.56 -16.51 -19.29
CA GLN A 403 -3.69 -17.77 -18.57
C GLN A 403 -2.91 -17.69 -17.26
N ASN A 404 -3.53 -18.11 -16.18
CA ASN A 404 -2.91 -18.12 -14.87
C ASN A 404 -3.44 -19.25 -13.98
N CYS A 405 -2.67 -19.60 -12.95
CA CYS A 405 -3.09 -20.57 -11.95
C CYS A 405 -2.58 -20.23 -10.55
N TYR A 406 -3.14 -20.92 -9.56
CA TYR A 406 -2.67 -20.95 -8.19
C TYR A 406 -2.10 -22.33 -7.83
N GLY A 407 -1.00 -22.34 -7.08
CA GLY A 407 -0.38 -23.55 -6.53
C GLY A 407 -0.97 -23.99 -5.20
N SER A 408 -1.88 -23.20 -4.64
CA SER A 408 -2.66 -23.56 -3.46
C SER A 408 -4.04 -22.89 -3.46
N ARG A 409 -4.96 -23.42 -2.63
CA ARG A 409 -6.30 -22.89 -2.45
C ARG A 409 -6.28 -21.68 -1.52
N LEU A 410 -6.76 -20.56 -2.03
CA LEU A 410 -6.94 -19.29 -1.34
C LEU A 410 -8.28 -18.67 -1.74
N PHE A 411 -8.69 -17.60 -1.05
CA PHE A 411 -9.82 -16.79 -1.50
C PHE A 411 -9.66 -16.28 -2.94
N LEU A 412 -8.43 -15.96 -3.36
CA LEU A 412 -8.11 -15.59 -4.75
C LEU A 412 -8.20 -16.78 -5.71
N SER A 413 -8.33 -18.00 -5.25
CA SER A 413 -8.50 -19.16 -6.13
C SER A 413 -9.96 -19.56 -6.30
N GLU A 414 -10.86 -18.95 -5.54
CA GLU A 414 -12.30 -19.25 -5.60
C GLU A 414 -13.02 -18.54 -6.75
N PHE A 415 -12.38 -17.58 -7.44
CA PHE A 415 -13.00 -16.90 -8.58
C PHE A 415 -12.86 -17.70 -9.88
N ARG A 416 -13.84 -17.54 -10.77
CA ARG A 416 -13.85 -18.20 -12.08
C ARG A 416 -12.71 -17.72 -12.95
N GLY A 417 -12.14 -18.58 -13.80
CA GLY A 417 -11.08 -18.19 -14.73
C GLY A 417 -9.65 -18.33 -14.20
N THR A 418 -9.47 -18.98 -13.05
CA THR A 418 -8.17 -19.51 -12.59
C THR A 418 -8.30 -21.00 -12.32
N GLU A 419 -7.17 -21.70 -12.45
CA GLU A 419 -7.05 -23.09 -12.05
C GLU A 419 -6.26 -23.21 -10.74
N VAL A 420 -6.57 -24.22 -9.93
CA VAL A 420 -5.77 -24.58 -8.76
C VAL A 420 -5.04 -25.88 -9.04
N LEU A 421 -3.71 -25.80 -9.12
CA LEU A 421 -2.82 -26.88 -9.54
C LEU A 421 -1.94 -27.30 -8.37
N THR A 422 -2.44 -28.17 -7.50
CA THR A 422 -1.71 -28.60 -6.29
C THR A 422 -0.96 -29.93 -6.46
N THR A 423 -1.31 -30.75 -7.46
CA THR A 423 -0.76 -32.11 -7.65
C THR A 423 0.08 -32.21 -8.93
N ARG A 424 0.92 -33.24 -9.05
CA ARG A 424 1.72 -33.45 -10.27
C ARG A 424 0.84 -33.69 -11.49
N GLU A 425 -0.26 -34.43 -11.31
CA GLU A 425 -1.21 -34.80 -12.36
C GLU A 425 -1.94 -33.55 -12.89
N SER A 426 -2.48 -32.72 -11.99
CA SER A 426 -3.15 -31.47 -12.38
C SER A 426 -2.20 -30.49 -13.06
N ILE A 427 -0.96 -30.38 -12.58
CA ILE A 427 0.09 -29.57 -13.22
C ILE A 427 0.39 -30.09 -14.63
N ALA A 428 0.61 -31.40 -14.80
CA ALA A 428 0.91 -32.00 -16.10
C ALA A 428 -0.23 -31.81 -17.12
N GLU A 429 -1.47 -32.07 -16.71
CA GLU A 429 -2.66 -31.88 -17.55
C GLU A 429 -2.83 -30.42 -17.98
N ALA A 430 -2.63 -29.48 -17.06
CA ALA A 430 -2.70 -28.06 -17.35
C ALA A 430 -1.56 -27.61 -18.27
N PHE A 431 -0.33 -28.05 -18.01
CA PHE A 431 0.84 -27.63 -18.77
C PHE A 431 0.80 -28.13 -20.22
N ALA A 432 0.22 -29.31 -20.46
CA ALA A 432 -0.04 -29.81 -21.81
C ALA A 432 -0.96 -28.86 -22.59
N ARG A 433 -1.95 -28.25 -21.94
CA ARG A 433 -2.81 -27.22 -22.56
C ARG A 433 -2.09 -25.89 -22.68
N TYR A 434 -1.36 -25.47 -21.65
CA TYR A 434 -0.67 -24.18 -21.62
C TYR A 434 0.43 -24.10 -22.67
N ALA A 435 1.10 -25.22 -22.98
CA ALA A 435 2.12 -25.30 -24.01
C ALA A 435 1.60 -25.04 -25.43
N LEU A 436 0.28 -25.16 -25.64
CA LEU A 436 -0.40 -24.87 -26.90
C LEU A 436 -0.87 -23.42 -27.02
N ILE A 437 -0.75 -22.63 -25.94
CA ILE A 437 -1.18 -21.22 -25.93
C ILE A 437 -0.24 -20.43 -26.85
N PRO A 438 -0.77 -19.76 -27.89
CA PRO A 438 0.06 -18.93 -28.75
C PRO A 438 0.66 -17.78 -27.97
N LYS A 439 1.89 -17.40 -28.34
CA LYS A 439 2.56 -16.25 -27.73
C LYS A 439 1.68 -15.00 -27.84
N GLY A 440 1.53 -14.28 -26.74
CA GLY A 440 0.73 -13.05 -26.70
C GLY A 440 -0.78 -13.28 -26.67
N PHE A 441 -1.26 -14.53 -26.52
CA PHE A 441 -2.69 -14.84 -26.38
C PHE A 441 -3.34 -14.07 -25.22
N ARG A 442 -4.58 -13.63 -25.43
CA ARG A 442 -5.39 -12.88 -24.47
C ARG A 442 -6.83 -13.36 -24.56
N SER A 443 -7.51 -13.48 -23.43
CA SER A 443 -8.90 -13.92 -23.36
C SER A 443 -9.73 -13.11 -22.36
N ALA A 444 -10.88 -12.65 -22.83
CA ALA A 444 -11.89 -12.03 -21.97
C ALA A 444 -12.42 -12.99 -20.88
N ALA A 445 -12.32 -14.30 -21.09
CA ALA A 445 -12.73 -15.31 -20.11
C ALA A 445 -11.86 -15.29 -18.84
N PHE A 446 -10.59 -14.88 -18.94
CA PHE A 446 -9.73 -14.64 -17.78
C PHE A 446 -9.85 -13.21 -17.26
N GLN A 447 -10.05 -12.27 -18.18
CA GLN A 447 -10.08 -10.85 -17.87
C GLN A 447 -11.28 -10.43 -17.04
N ARG A 448 -12.49 -10.82 -17.42
CA ARG A 448 -13.71 -10.35 -16.74
C ARG A 448 -13.79 -10.79 -15.27
N PRO A 449 -13.57 -12.08 -14.95
CA PRO A 449 -13.58 -12.48 -13.55
C PRO A 449 -12.47 -11.81 -12.74
N ALA A 450 -11.30 -11.57 -13.32
CA ALA A 450 -10.22 -10.83 -12.68
C ALA A 450 -10.62 -9.38 -12.39
N PHE A 451 -11.27 -8.69 -13.33
CA PHE A 451 -11.78 -7.33 -13.11
C PHE A 451 -12.83 -7.28 -11.99
N ARG A 452 -13.81 -8.20 -12.00
CA ARG A 452 -14.83 -8.32 -10.95
C ARG A 452 -14.20 -8.61 -9.59
N LEU A 453 -13.23 -9.51 -9.52
CA LEU A 453 -12.54 -9.82 -8.28
C LEU A 453 -11.75 -8.61 -7.78
N LEU A 454 -10.97 -7.95 -8.63
CA LEU A 454 -10.21 -6.77 -8.21
C LEU A 454 -11.13 -5.63 -7.75
N TYR A 455 -12.26 -5.41 -8.44
CA TYR A 455 -13.30 -4.50 -7.98
C TYR A 455 -13.84 -4.88 -6.61
N THR A 456 -14.14 -6.16 -6.41
CA THR A 456 -14.63 -6.67 -5.12
C THR A 456 -13.61 -6.44 -4.00
N LEU A 457 -12.34 -6.77 -4.22
CA LEU A 457 -11.25 -6.59 -3.26
C LEU A 457 -10.97 -5.11 -2.95
N ARG A 458 -11.08 -4.24 -3.94
CA ARG A 458 -10.72 -2.83 -3.81
C ARG A 458 -11.88 -1.99 -3.25
N ASN A 459 -13.09 -2.20 -3.78
CA ASN A 459 -14.24 -1.30 -3.57
C ASN A 459 -15.28 -1.85 -2.58
N LEU A 460 -15.32 -3.18 -2.38
CA LEU A 460 -16.38 -3.82 -1.59
C LEU A 460 -15.85 -4.46 -0.30
N TRP A 461 -14.59 -4.88 -0.28
CA TRP A 461 -13.93 -5.41 0.91
C TRP A 461 -13.65 -4.32 1.96
N GLY A 462 -13.20 -3.16 1.47
CA GLY A 462 -12.98 -1.94 2.24
C GLY A 462 -14.07 -0.91 2.00
N PHE A 463 -14.27 -0.04 2.97
CA PHE A 463 -15.27 1.00 2.98
C PHE A 463 -14.60 2.37 2.86
N PRO A 464 -15.12 3.31 2.03
CA PRO A 464 -14.70 4.69 2.06
C PRO A 464 -14.72 5.24 3.49
N PHE A 465 -13.61 5.84 3.90
CA PHE A 465 -13.42 6.39 5.24
C PHE A 465 -12.68 7.74 5.17
N PRO A 466 -13.28 8.76 4.53
CA PRO A 466 -12.65 10.06 4.23
C PRO A 466 -12.49 10.95 5.47
N PHE A 467 -12.60 10.38 6.67
CA PHE A 467 -12.46 11.05 7.96
C PHE A 467 -11.02 11.05 8.46
N VAL A 468 -10.15 10.26 7.83
CA VAL A 468 -8.73 10.18 8.15
C VAL A 468 -7.94 10.40 6.86
N ALA A 469 -7.38 11.60 6.72
CA ALA A 469 -6.56 11.92 5.56
C ALA A 469 -5.23 11.18 5.65
N MET A 470 -4.80 10.59 4.53
CA MET A 470 -3.56 9.81 4.45
C MET A 470 -2.57 10.40 3.43
N PRO A 471 -1.86 11.51 3.75
CA PRO A 471 -0.93 12.15 2.82
C PRO A 471 0.21 11.24 2.31
N ASN A 472 0.55 10.20 3.07
CA ASN A 472 1.47 9.13 2.67
C ASN A 472 1.30 7.93 3.62
N ALA A 473 1.95 6.81 3.30
CA ALA A 473 1.88 5.57 4.08
C ALA A 473 2.36 5.68 5.55
N ARG A 474 3.00 6.79 5.96
CA ARG A 474 3.58 6.97 7.31
C ARG A 474 2.92 8.08 8.14
N SER A 475 2.06 8.90 7.53
CA SER A 475 1.41 10.01 8.20
C SER A 475 -0.08 10.02 7.93
N ALA A 476 -0.86 10.33 8.96
CA ALA A 476 -2.28 10.59 8.86
C ALA A 476 -2.68 11.71 9.80
N ARG A 477 -3.86 12.27 9.57
CA ARG A 477 -4.49 13.29 10.39
C ARG A 477 -6.01 13.16 10.29
N LEU A 478 -6.74 13.70 11.26
CA LEU A 478 -8.18 13.84 11.14
C LEU A 478 -8.51 14.75 9.94
N ALA A 479 -9.52 14.35 9.18
CA ALA A 479 -10.07 15.11 8.07
C ALA A 479 -11.37 15.85 8.45
N TRP A 480 -11.99 15.49 9.57
CA TRP A 480 -13.07 16.22 10.20
C TRP A 480 -12.54 17.22 11.23
N ARG A 481 -13.27 18.31 11.46
CA ARG A 481 -12.91 19.43 12.35
C ARG A 481 -13.75 19.47 13.60
N GLU A 482 -15.04 19.12 13.49
CA GLU A 482 -15.95 19.10 14.61
C GLU A 482 -16.69 17.76 14.72
N PRO A 483 -17.03 17.30 15.94
CA PRO A 483 -17.73 16.03 16.13
C PRO A 483 -19.07 15.92 15.37
N GLY A 484 -19.72 17.05 15.08
CA GLY A 484 -20.99 17.08 14.34
C GLY A 484 -20.89 16.51 12.91
N GLU A 485 -19.69 16.45 12.34
CA GLU A 485 -19.43 15.83 11.03
C GLU A 485 -19.53 14.29 11.08
N LEU A 486 -19.34 13.69 12.27
CA LEU A 486 -19.46 12.25 12.50
C LEU A 486 -20.85 11.83 13.02
N ALA A 487 -21.77 12.78 13.15
CA ALA A 487 -23.10 12.56 13.69
C ALA A 487 -23.93 11.58 12.83
N PRO A 488 -24.99 10.96 13.38
CA PRO A 488 -25.89 10.10 12.60
C PRO A 488 -26.46 10.83 11.38
N ASN A 489 -26.65 10.10 10.28
CA ASN A 489 -27.22 10.59 9.01
C ASN A 489 -26.36 11.63 8.28
N ARG A 490 -25.07 11.72 8.59
CA ARG A 490 -24.11 12.61 7.89
C ARG A 490 -23.35 11.91 6.79
N ASP A 491 -23.02 10.64 6.98
CA ASP A 491 -22.31 9.83 6.01
C ASP A 491 -22.84 8.39 6.06
N PRO A 492 -23.40 7.88 4.94
CA PRO A 492 -24.07 6.59 4.93
C PRO A 492 -23.12 5.42 5.19
N VAL A 493 -21.82 5.57 4.90
CA VAL A 493 -20.83 4.51 5.13
C VAL A 493 -20.45 4.44 6.60
N LEU A 494 -20.20 5.58 7.24
CA LEU A 494 -19.96 5.66 8.67
C LEU A 494 -21.19 5.19 9.46
N ASP A 495 -22.39 5.59 9.04
CA ASP A 495 -23.65 5.12 9.62
C ASP A 495 -23.76 3.59 9.52
N PHE A 496 -23.51 3.02 8.35
CA PHE A 496 -23.50 1.57 8.14
C PHE A 496 -22.50 0.85 9.06
N LEU A 497 -21.27 1.36 9.17
CA LEU A 497 -20.25 0.75 10.03
C LEU A 497 -20.60 0.85 11.51
N CYS A 498 -21.10 2.01 11.97
CA CYS A 498 -21.54 2.16 13.36
C CYS A 498 -22.75 1.27 13.65
N GLU A 499 -23.72 1.20 12.74
CA GLU A 499 -24.92 0.38 12.89
C GLU A 499 -24.57 -1.11 12.96
N ALA A 500 -23.59 -1.57 12.18
CA ALA A 500 -23.09 -2.93 12.26
C ALA A 500 -22.60 -3.27 13.69
N VAL A 501 -21.83 -2.38 14.31
CA VAL A 501 -21.37 -2.55 15.70
C VAL A 501 -22.55 -2.52 16.68
N LEU A 502 -23.43 -1.52 16.55
CA LEU A 502 -24.57 -1.30 17.45
C LEU A 502 -25.53 -2.50 17.44
N THR A 503 -25.90 -2.99 16.27
CA THR A 503 -26.89 -4.07 16.08
C THR A 503 -26.31 -5.47 16.06
N ASN A 504 -25.00 -5.61 16.21
CA ASN A 504 -24.30 -6.89 16.11
C ASN A 504 -24.34 -7.54 14.71
N ALA A 505 -24.36 -6.73 13.65
CA ALA A 505 -24.42 -7.21 12.27
C ALA A 505 -23.01 -7.27 11.63
N PRO A 506 -22.75 -8.21 10.69
CA PRO A 506 -21.52 -8.21 9.94
C PRO A 506 -21.44 -7.01 8.98
N PRO A 507 -20.31 -6.26 8.94
CA PRO A 507 -20.12 -5.16 7.98
C PRO A 507 -19.79 -5.70 6.58
N ARG A 508 -20.83 -6.16 5.87
CA ARG A 508 -20.76 -6.76 4.53
C ARG A 508 -21.74 -6.07 3.58
N ARG A 509 -21.29 -5.75 2.36
CA ARG A 509 -22.15 -5.21 1.29
C ARG A 509 -22.66 -6.36 0.43
N LEU A 510 -23.98 -6.45 0.28
CA LEU A 510 -24.63 -7.36 -0.65
C LEU A 510 -25.02 -6.61 -1.94
N PRO A 511 -25.08 -7.27 -3.10
CA PRO A 511 -25.62 -6.66 -4.32
C PRO A 511 -27.07 -6.24 -4.09
N GLY A 512 -27.39 -4.98 -4.35
CA GLY A 512 -28.75 -4.46 -4.30
C GLY A 512 -29.53 -4.76 -5.58
N PRO A 513 -30.80 -4.33 -5.65
CA PRO A 513 -31.65 -4.59 -6.83
C PRO A 513 -31.08 -4.05 -8.14
N ALA A 514 -30.37 -2.91 -8.10
CA ALA A 514 -29.75 -2.33 -9.27
C ALA A 514 -28.56 -3.16 -9.77
N GLU A 515 -27.73 -3.70 -8.87
CA GLU A 515 -26.64 -4.60 -9.23
C GLU A 515 -27.15 -5.96 -9.74
N GLN A 516 -28.20 -6.49 -9.10
CA GLN A 516 -28.82 -7.75 -9.50
C GLN A 516 -29.52 -7.69 -10.87
N ALA A 517 -29.95 -6.51 -11.30
CA ALA A 517 -30.57 -6.31 -12.61
C ALA A 517 -29.58 -6.25 -13.78
N ARG A 518 -28.27 -6.12 -13.51
CA ARG A 518 -27.23 -6.02 -14.55
C ARG A 518 -27.07 -7.36 -15.27
N THR A 519 -26.92 -7.34 -16.59
CA THR A 519 -26.79 -8.56 -17.40
C THR A 519 -25.39 -8.74 -17.97
N ARG A 520 -25.03 -9.99 -18.31
CA ARG A 520 -23.77 -10.28 -19.01
C ARG A 520 -23.70 -9.61 -20.38
N GLU A 521 -24.84 -9.44 -21.06
CA GLU A 521 -24.93 -8.77 -22.36
C GLU A 521 -24.57 -7.28 -22.27
N ASP A 522 -24.92 -6.62 -21.16
CA ASP A 522 -24.53 -5.22 -20.91
C ASP A 522 -23.02 -5.09 -20.78
N GLU A 523 -22.42 -6.00 -20.01
CA GLU A 523 -20.96 -6.05 -19.84
C GLU A 523 -20.27 -6.40 -21.17
N ASP A 524 -20.78 -7.39 -21.93
CA ASP A 524 -20.29 -7.73 -23.28
C ASP A 524 -20.24 -6.52 -24.21
N ARG A 525 -21.28 -5.70 -24.18
CA ARG A 525 -21.35 -4.47 -24.96
C ARG A 525 -20.25 -3.49 -24.57
N ILE A 526 -19.92 -3.37 -23.29
CA ILE A 526 -18.82 -2.54 -22.82
C ILE A 526 -17.49 -3.07 -23.38
N TRP A 527 -17.19 -4.36 -23.21
CA TRP A 527 -15.95 -5.00 -23.69
C TRP A 527 -15.75 -4.90 -25.22
N SER A 528 -16.85 -4.82 -25.98
CA SER A 528 -16.82 -4.65 -27.44
C SER A 528 -16.50 -3.21 -27.90
N GLN A 529 -16.54 -2.25 -26.99
CA GLN A 529 -16.32 -0.82 -27.27
C GLN A 529 -14.94 -0.37 -26.77
N PRO A 530 -14.35 0.65 -27.41
CA PRO A 530 -13.20 1.35 -26.83
C PRO A 530 -13.54 1.93 -25.45
N LEU A 531 -12.55 1.95 -24.57
CA LEU A 531 -12.60 2.75 -23.34
C LEU A 531 -11.87 4.06 -23.61
N ASP A 532 -12.53 5.17 -23.31
CA ASP A 532 -11.98 6.51 -23.47
C ASP A 532 -12.12 7.23 -22.13
N ILE A 533 -11.10 7.07 -21.30
CA ILE A 533 -11.13 7.44 -19.89
C ILE A 533 -10.49 8.81 -19.75
N GLU A 534 -11.28 9.84 -19.50
CA GLU A 534 -10.78 11.19 -19.16
C GLU A 534 -10.93 11.45 -17.66
N ARG A 535 -9.80 11.60 -16.94
CA ARG A 535 -9.79 12.01 -15.53
C ARG A 535 -8.66 12.97 -15.23
N GLU A 536 -8.97 14.06 -14.53
CA GLU A 536 -8.00 15.07 -14.06
C GLU A 536 -7.08 15.62 -15.17
N GLY A 537 -7.58 15.70 -16.41
CA GLY A 537 -6.82 16.15 -17.59
C GLY A 537 -5.93 15.07 -18.24
N LEU A 538 -5.97 13.83 -17.75
CA LEU A 538 -5.39 12.66 -18.40
C LEU A 538 -6.48 11.94 -19.21
N ARG A 539 -6.23 11.67 -20.50
CA ARG A 539 -7.09 10.84 -21.34
C ARG A 539 -6.38 9.54 -21.71
N LEU A 540 -6.93 8.41 -21.29
CA LEU A 540 -6.46 7.08 -21.61
C LEU A 540 -7.43 6.45 -22.61
N VAL A 541 -6.95 6.15 -23.81
CA VAL A 541 -7.76 5.46 -24.84
C VAL A 541 -7.27 4.02 -24.97
N LEU A 542 -8.15 3.06 -24.73
CA LEU A 542 -7.90 1.64 -24.94
C LEU A 542 -8.76 1.13 -26.10
N GLU A 543 -8.11 0.57 -27.11
CA GLU A 543 -8.78 -0.05 -28.26
C GLU A 543 -9.41 -1.41 -27.87
N ARG A 544 -10.39 -1.87 -28.66
CA ARG A 544 -11.32 -2.97 -28.33
C ARG A 544 -10.63 -4.28 -27.92
N GLY A 545 -11.35 -5.12 -27.16
CA GLY A 545 -11.22 -6.58 -27.24
C GLY A 545 -10.42 -7.29 -26.15
N THR A 546 -9.47 -6.63 -25.49
CA THR A 546 -8.91 -7.04 -24.19
C THR A 546 -8.20 -5.84 -23.60
N TYR A 547 -8.64 -5.33 -22.45
CA TYR A 547 -8.08 -4.14 -21.79
C TYR A 547 -6.76 -4.45 -21.07
N ALA A 548 -5.80 -5.01 -21.80
CA ALA A 548 -4.40 -4.86 -21.42
C ALA A 548 -3.98 -3.48 -21.95
N LEU A 549 -3.31 -2.67 -21.13
CA LEU A 549 -2.60 -1.49 -21.64
C LEU A 549 -1.70 -1.97 -22.78
N PRO A 550 -1.84 -1.45 -24.02
CA PRO A 550 -1.02 -1.93 -25.11
C PRO A 550 0.45 -1.66 -24.77
N PRO A 551 1.38 -2.56 -25.13
CA PRO A 551 2.81 -2.32 -25.00
C PRO A 551 3.25 -0.96 -25.55
N ASP A 552 2.52 -0.50 -26.56
CA ASP A 552 2.74 0.70 -27.38
C ASP A 552 1.54 1.67 -27.32
N GLY A 553 0.71 1.56 -26.28
CA GLY A 553 -0.51 2.36 -26.14
C GLY A 553 -0.19 3.85 -26.11
N VAL A 554 -0.78 4.61 -27.03
CA VAL A 554 -0.58 6.05 -27.11
C VAL A 554 -1.42 6.74 -26.04
N ILE A 555 -0.77 7.18 -24.96
CA ILE A 555 -1.38 8.09 -24.00
C ILE A 555 -1.51 9.47 -24.67
N ARG A 556 -2.75 9.89 -24.93
CA ARG A 556 -3.08 11.21 -25.46
C ARG A 556 -3.38 12.13 -24.30
N LEU A 557 -2.46 13.03 -23.94
CA LEU A 557 -2.75 14.06 -22.94
C LEU A 557 -3.28 15.31 -23.65
N THR A 558 -4.57 15.56 -23.50
CA THR A 558 -5.22 16.80 -23.97
C THR A 558 -5.32 17.79 -22.82
N SER A 559 -4.58 18.89 -22.92
CA SER A 559 -4.73 20.05 -22.04
C SER A 559 -6.03 20.79 -22.37
N ARG A 560 -6.83 21.14 -21.36
CA ARG A 560 -7.97 22.05 -21.54
C ARG A 560 -7.48 23.50 -21.55
N GLY A 561 -7.36 24.04 -22.75
CA GLY A 561 -7.11 25.45 -23.01
C GLY A 561 -6.24 25.66 -24.25
N GLY A 562 -6.85 25.75 -25.43
CA GLY A 562 -6.17 26.00 -26.70
C GLY A 562 -6.52 24.97 -27.79
N ASN A 563 -7.45 25.34 -28.66
CA ASN A 563 -7.73 24.77 -30.00
C ASN A 563 -7.83 23.24 -30.20
N GLY A 564 -8.07 22.44 -29.16
CA GLY A 564 -8.43 21.04 -29.30
C GLY A 564 -7.38 20.14 -29.97
N GLN A 565 -6.12 20.55 -30.02
CA GLN A 565 -5.06 19.71 -30.56
C GLN A 565 -4.64 18.61 -29.58
N THR A 566 -4.42 17.43 -30.14
CA THR A 566 -4.05 16.19 -29.44
C THR A 566 -2.53 16.07 -29.38
N TYR A 567 -1.96 15.91 -28.19
CA TYR A 567 -0.53 15.59 -28.03
C TYR A 567 -0.35 14.09 -27.75
N VAL A 568 0.45 13.43 -28.58
CA VAL A 568 0.87 12.04 -28.41
C VAL A 568 2.14 12.04 -27.57
N LEU A 569 2.09 11.55 -26.33
CA LEU A 569 3.28 11.39 -25.50
C LEU A 569 3.83 9.98 -25.65
N GLY A 570 4.85 9.84 -26.50
CA GLY A 570 5.73 8.67 -26.48
C GLY A 570 6.76 8.79 -25.35
N GLY A 571 6.80 7.79 -24.46
CA GLY A 571 7.94 7.54 -23.57
C GLY A 571 8.13 8.52 -22.41
N TRP A 572 7.47 8.26 -21.28
CA TRP A 572 7.81 8.91 -20.01
C TRP A 572 8.89 8.09 -19.27
N ARG A 573 10.10 8.64 -19.09
CA ARG A 573 11.15 8.03 -18.25
C ARG A 573 11.00 8.46 -16.81
N LYS A 574 10.65 7.53 -15.91
CA LYS A 574 10.72 7.73 -14.46
C LYS A 574 12.21 7.87 -14.06
N PRO A 575 12.61 8.77 -13.14
CA PRO A 575 13.97 8.79 -12.64
C PRO A 575 14.28 7.49 -11.88
N ARG A 576 15.43 6.89 -12.14
CA ARG A 576 15.95 5.74 -11.36
C ARG A 576 16.05 6.14 -9.89
N ALA A 577 15.49 5.33 -9.00
CA ALA A 577 15.60 5.54 -7.57
C ALA A 577 16.98 5.09 -7.07
N GLY A 578 17.74 6.01 -6.44
CA GLY A 578 19.02 5.71 -5.80
C GLY A 578 19.49 6.86 -4.90
N TYR A 579 19.93 6.51 -3.70
CA TYR A 579 20.31 7.41 -2.60
C TYR A 579 21.48 8.38 -2.92
N ARG A 580 21.38 9.60 -2.34
CA ARG A 580 22.46 10.58 -2.05
C ARG A 580 23.58 10.76 -3.10
N ALA A 581 23.27 11.45 -4.20
CA ALA A 581 24.23 12.34 -4.85
C ALA A 581 23.46 13.47 -5.55
N LEU A 582 23.94 14.72 -5.47
CA LEU A 582 23.48 15.82 -6.32
C LEU A 582 23.66 15.40 -7.78
N GLN A 583 22.60 14.93 -8.43
CA GLN A 583 22.63 14.65 -9.87
C GLN A 583 21.49 15.39 -10.58
N ARG A 584 21.90 16.17 -11.57
CA ARG A 584 21.07 16.92 -12.51
C ARG A 584 20.04 16.00 -13.15
N SER A 585 18.78 16.36 -13.05
CA SER A 585 17.67 15.73 -13.77
C SER A 585 17.21 16.72 -14.84
N THR A 586 17.06 16.27 -16.08
CA THR A 586 16.54 17.08 -17.19
C THR A 586 15.27 16.40 -17.70
N ALA A 587 14.11 17.05 -17.52
CA ALA A 587 12.88 16.62 -18.19
C ALA A 587 12.88 17.22 -19.60
N ARG A 588 12.72 16.41 -20.65
CA ARG A 588 12.55 16.89 -22.02
C ARG A 588 11.09 16.70 -22.42
N LEU A 589 10.38 17.81 -22.59
CA LEU A 589 9.07 17.84 -23.24
C LEU A 589 9.33 18.31 -24.67
N ALA A 590 9.00 17.48 -25.66
CA ALA A 590 9.06 17.84 -27.07
C ALA A 590 7.64 17.95 -27.59
N PHE A 591 7.26 19.13 -28.07
CA PHE A 591 6.01 19.34 -28.79
C PHE A 591 6.34 19.39 -30.28
N GLN A 592 5.62 18.63 -31.10
CA GLN A 592 5.62 18.74 -32.57
C GLN A 592 4.18 19.04 -33.02
N ALA A 593 3.99 20.15 -33.74
CA ALA A 593 2.73 20.41 -34.43
C ALA A 593 2.71 19.60 -35.73
N GLY A 594 1.71 18.73 -35.89
CA GLY A 594 1.60 17.82 -37.05
C GLY A 594 1.34 18.48 -38.39
N ASP A 595 1.06 19.79 -38.42
CA ASP A 595 0.69 20.55 -39.63
C ASP A 595 1.58 21.78 -39.90
N GLY A 596 2.66 21.97 -39.14
CA GLY A 596 3.60 23.08 -39.33
C GLY A 596 3.05 24.48 -39.00
N LYS A 597 1.87 24.58 -38.37
CA LYS A 597 1.28 25.87 -38.00
C LYS A 597 1.68 26.32 -36.58
N PRO A 598 1.73 27.64 -36.30
CA PRO A 598 2.07 28.16 -34.98
C PRO A 598 1.02 27.79 -33.92
N VAL A 599 1.47 27.33 -32.74
CA VAL A 599 0.61 27.10 -31.57
C VAL A 599 0.62 28.37 -30.71
N SER A 600 -0.54 28.98 -30.49
CA SER A 600 -0.68 30.14 -29.60
C SER A 600 -0.86 29.71 -28.14
N GLY A 601 0.03 30.18 -27.26
CA GLY A 601 -0.15 30.10 -25.80
C GLY A 601 -0.04 28.70 -25.22
N ILE A 602 1.18 28.23 -24.97
CA ILE A 602 1.42 26.97 -24.25
C ILE A 602 1.56 27.29 -22.76
N THR A 603 0.72 26.69 -21.93
CA THR A 603 0.88 26.66 -20.47
C THR A 603 1.32 25.26 -20.07
N VAL A 604 2.50 25.18 -19.44
CA VAL A 604 3.02 23.93 -18.86
C VAL A 604 3.08 24.10 -17.34
N ASP A 605 2.31 23.27 -16.62
CA ASP A 605 2.37 23.18 -15.17
C ASP A 605 3.26 22.00 -14.78
N CYS A 606 4.46 22.29 -14.26
CA CYS A 606 5.44 21.29 -13.85
C CYS A 606 5.63 21.31 -12.33
N PHE A 607 5.63 20.15 -11.68
CA PHE A 607 5.97 20.03 -10.26
C PHE A 607 7.47 19.72 -10.11
N ALA A 608 8.24 20.66 -9.55
CA ALA A 608 9.68 20.49 -9.37
C ALA A 608 10.08 20.56 -7.89
N ARG A 609 10.90 19.59 -7.44
CA ARG A 609 11.54 19.65 -6.12
C ARG A 609 12.60 20.75 -6.08
N ALA A 610 12.82 21.30 -4.89
CA ALA A 610 13.90 22.27 -4.68
C ALA A 610 15.26 21.66 -5.09
N GLY A 611 15.99 22.35 -5.97
CA GLY A 611 17.30 21.95 -6.49
C GLY A 611 17.31 21.17 -7.81
N VAL A 612 16.17 21.02 -8.50
CA VAL A 612 16.07 20.38 -9.84
C VAL A 612 15.99 21.44 -10.93
N GLU A 613 16.89 21.44 -11.92
CA GLU A 613 16.75 22.34 -13.08
C GLU A 613 15.68 21.84 -14.04
N VAL A 614 14.72 22.69 -14.38
CA VAL A 614 13.69 22.41 -15.39
C VAL A 614 14.09 23.11 -16.67
N GLU A 615 14.17 22.36 -17.77
CA GLU A 615 14.45 22.88 -19.11
C GLU A 615 13.24 22.61 -20.00
N VAL A 616 12.68 23.67 -20.60
CA VAL A 616 11.54 23.56 -21.51
C VAL A 616 12.04 23.75 -22.93
N THR A 617 11.80 22.75 -23.80
CA THR A 617 12.20 22.77 -25.21
C THR A 617 10.98 22.80 -26.13
N LEU A 618 11.04 23.54 -27.23
CA LEU A 618 10.01 23.55 -28.28
C LEU A 618 10.69 23.35 -29.64
N ASN A 619 10.21 22.40 -30.45
CA ASN A 619 10.79 22.05 -31.75
C ASN A 619 12.31 21.82 -31.74
N GLY A 620 12.84 21.24 -30.64
CA GLY A 620 14.28 20.95 -30.49
C GLY A 620 15.13 22.13 -29.99
N HIS A 621 14.55 23.31 -29.78
CA HIS A 621 15.24 24.48 -29.23
C HIS A 621 14.90 24.69 -27.75
N SER A 622 15.91 24.93 -26.91
CA SER A 622 15.74 25.23 -25.49
C SER A 622 15.21 26.65 -25.31
N LEU A 623 14.04 26.79 -24.69
CA LEU A 623 13.36 28.07 -24.53
C LEU A 623 13.76 28.75 -23.22
N THR A 624 13.80 28.02 -22.10
CA THR A 624 14.26 28.58 -20.81
C THR A 624 14.66 27.48 -19.83
N ARG A 625 15.59 27.80 -18.93
CA ARG A 625 16.07 26.93 -17.85
C ARG A 625 15.91 27.63 -16.51
N PHE A 626 15.30 26.95 -15.52
CA PHE A 626 15.11 27.50 -14.18
C PHE A 626 15.56 26.53 -13.10
N PRO A 627 16.20 27.02 -12.01
CA PRO A 627 16.45 26.22 -10.82
C PRO A 627 15.13 26.00 -10.07
N GLY A 628 14.75 24.74 -9.84
CA GLY A 628 13.53 24.37 -9.12
C GLY A 628 13.59 24.85 -7.68
N THR A 629 12.56 25.59 -7.25
CA THR A 629 12.46 26.20 -5.92
C THR A 629 11.59 25.40 -4.94
N GLY A 630 11.02 24.28 -5.38
CA GLY A 630 10.05 23.49 -4.61
C GLY A 630 8.65 24.05 -4.76
N GLY A 631 7.88 23.56 -5.73
CA GLY A 631 6.52 24.00 -6.02
C GLY A 631 6.07 23.75 -7.46
N ILE A 632 4.87 24.22 -7.80
CA ILE A 632 4.37 24.25 -9.19
C ILE A 632 5.06 25.40 -9.91
N VAL A 633 5.82 25.08 -10.96
CA VAL A 633 6.38 26.06 -11.89
C VAL A 633 5.42 26.13 -13.07
N ARG A 634 4.73 27.26 -13.19
CA ARG A 634 3.87 27.59 -14.33
C ARG A 634 4.69 28.37 -15.34
N VAL A 635 4.88 27.80 -16.53
CA VAL A 635 5.55 28.47 -17.64
C VAL A 635 4.51 28.83 -18.68
N CYS A 636 4.28 30.14 -18.88
CA CYS A 636 3.44 30.67 -19.94
C CYS A 636 4.34 31.19 -21.05
N LEU A 637 4.27 30.56 -22.23
CA LEU A 637 5.07 30.98 -23.37
C LEU A 637 4.20 31.83 -24.31
N PRO A 638 4.50 33.13 -24.51
CA PRO A 638 3.92 33.89 -25.59
C PRO A 638 4.60 33.49 -26.90
N VAL A 639 3.79 33.21 -27.92
CA VAL A 639 4.28 33.13 -29.31
C VAL A 639 3.48 34.14 -30.10
N SER A 640 4.11 35.25 -30.44
CA SER A 640 3.63 36.17 -31.47
C SER A 640 4.79 36.61 -32.35
N ASP A 641 4.50 36.72 -33.64
CA ASP A 641 5.42 37.21 -34.66
C ASP A 641 5.97 38.59 -34.27
N GLY A 642 7.29 38.65 -34.09
CA GLY A 642 8.04 39.90 -34.03
C GLY A 642 7.90 40.71 -32.73
N ILE A 643 9.07 41.06 -32.19
CA ILE A 643 9.33 42.14 -31.21
C ILE A 643 9.14 41.75 -29.73
N LEU A 644 10.28 41.77 -29.03
CA LEU A 644 10.48 41.72 -27.58
C LEU A 644 9.57 42.71 -26.83
N ALA A 645 8.84 42.23 -25.80
CA ALA A 645 8.63 42.96 -24.54
C ALA A 645 7.97 42.07 -23.46
N GLY A 646 8.57 42.05 -22.26
CA GLY A 646 7.83 41.82 -21.00
C GLY A 646 7.86 40.42 -20.40
N LEU A 647 9.04 39.94 -19.97
CA LEU A 647 9.14 38.81 -19.04
C LEU A 647 8.85 39.29 -17.60
N ASN A 648 7.70 38.92 -17.06
CA ASN A 648 7.46 38.98 -15.61
C ASN A 648 7.95 37.66 -14.99
N VAL A 649 9.17 37.66 -14.45
CA VAL A 649 9.69 36.56 -13.62
C VAL A 649 9.72 37.02 -12.17
N LEU A 650 8.79 36.54 -11.36
CA LEU A 650 8.90 36.60 -9.90
C LEU A 650 9.79 35.46 -9.44
N ALA A 651 11.09 35.73 -9.26
CA ALA A 651 12.03 34.79 -8.65
C ALA A 651 12.26 35.14 -7.17
N PHE A 652 12.04 34.16 -6.29
CA PHE A 652 12.48 34.21 -4.89
C PHE A 652 13.81 33.45 -4.78
N GLU A 653 14.83 34.08 -4.21
CA GLU A 653 16.13 33.45 -3.96
C GLU A 653 16.40 33.38 -2.45
N ALA A 654 16.53 32.17 -1.90
CA ALA A 654 17.09 31.93 -0.58
C ALA A 654 18.26 30.95 -0.74
N ARG A 655 19.49 31.42 -0.52
CA ARG A 655 20.70 30.57 -0.55
C ARG A 655 21.07 30.10 0.86
N PRO A 656 21.34 28.80 1.09
CA PRO A 656 22.13 28.36 2.22
C PRO A 656 23.63 28.55 1.91
N ASN A 657 24.39 29.09 2.86
CA ASN A 657 25.86 29.09 2.77
C ASN A 657 26.39 27.65 2.80
N ALA A 658 27.33 27.35 1.91
CA ALA A 658 28.08 26.11 1.91
C ALA A 658 29.00 26.07 3.14
N GLY A 659 28.59 25.28 4.15
CA GLY A 659 29.37 25.00 5.35
C GLY A 659 28.89 23.68 5.96
N SER A 660 29.82 22.83 6.37
CA SER A 660 29.59 21.47 6.86
C SER A 660 28.55 21.40 7.99
N VAL A 661 27.56 20.53 7.82
CA VAL A 661 26.53 20.23 8.82
C VAL A 661 27.12 19.34 9.89
N LYS A 662 27.85 19.93 10.85
CA LYS A 662 28.09 19.29 12.16
C LYS A 662 27.92 20.20 13.37
N ASP A 663 27.87 21.52 13.22
CA ASP A 663 27.68 22.43 14.36
C ASP A 663 26.68 23.57 14.06
N MET A 664 25.38 23.37 14.30
CA MET A 664 24.44 24.48 14.49
C MET A 664 23.34 24.09 15.49
N GLY A 665 23.36 24.75 16.66
CA GLY A 665 22.29 24.72 17.68
C GLY A 665 21.06 25.59 17.30
N PRO A 666 20.09 25.76 18.22
CA PRO A 666 18.71 26.09 17.89
C PRO A 666 18.41 27.59 17.68
N ARG A 667 19.29 28.37 17.03
CA ARG A 667 19.03 29.80 16.74
C ARG A 667 19.63 30.25 15.40
N GLY A 668 18.78 30.68 14.47
CA GLY A 668 19.12 31.65 13.42
C GLY A 668 18.87 31.20 11.97
N LEU A 669 17.75 31.64 11.39
CA LEU A 669 17.58 31.78 9.93
C LEU A 669 17.97 33.22 9.55
N SER A 670 18.91 33.39 8.61
CA SER A 670 19.20 34.69 8.02
C SER A 670 18.50 34.80 6.66
N LEU A 671 17.74 35.88 6.45
CA LEU A 671 17.04 36.16 5.19
C LEU A 671 17.95 36.95 4.24
N GLY A 672 18.09 36.48 3.01
CA GLY A 672 18.75 37.17 1.90
C GLY A 672 17.91 38.32 1.33
N VAL A 673 18.58 39.23 0.61
CA VAL A 673 18.12 40.54 0.14
C VAL A 673 16.88 40.46 -0.76
N LEU A 674 15.87 41.30 -0.49
CA LEU A 674 14.70 41.51 -1.34
C LEU A 674 15.01 42.61 -2.37
N ARG A 675 14.92 42.31 -3.68
CA ARG A 675 14.89 43.34 -4.72
C ARG A 675 13.52 43.33 -5.40
N LEU A 676 12.81 44.45 -5.31
CA LEU A 676 11.58 44.71 -6.06
C LEU A 676 11.93 45.71 -7.15
N ALA A 677 11.68 45.36 -8.41
CA ALA A 677 11.74 46.28 -9.53
C ALA A 677 10.31 46.47 -10.05
N PHE A 678 9.87 47.72 -10.15
CA PHE A 678 8.64 48.09 -10.84
C PHE A 678 9.04 48.96 -12.03
N SER A 679 8.60 48.61 -13.24
CA SER A 679 8.57 49.55 -14.34
C SER A 679 7.11 49.79 -14.72
N GLN A 680 6.68 51.05 -14.66
CA GLN A 680 5.61 51.52 -15.52
C GLN A 680 6.24 52.32 -16.67
N PRO A 681 5.62 52.33 -17.87
CA PRO A 681 6.19 53.02 -19.01
C PRO A 681 6.16 54.54 -18.77
N GLY A 682 7.32 55.21 -18.81
CA GLY A 682 7.40 56.64 -19.06
C GLY A 682 7.98 57.56 -17.98
N ARG A 683 8.47 57.09 -16.82
CA ARG A 683 9.27 57.92 -15.89
C ARG A 683 10.37 57.12 -15.20
N GLU A 684 11.63 57.49 -15.43
CA GLU A 684 12.76 56.98 -14.64
C GLU A 684 12.85 57.72 -13.32
N ALA A 685 12.80 56.99 -12.21
CA ALA A 685 13.27 57.47 -10.91
C ALA A 685 14.45 56.59 -10.48
N VAL A 686 15.63 57.18 -10.39
CA VAL A 686 16.83 56.53 -9.85
C VAL A 686 16.83 56.75 -8.33
N LEU A 687 16.74 55.67 -7.55
CA LEU A 687 17.04 55.71 -6.11
C LEU A 687 18.43 55.09 -5.86
N PRO A 688 19.26 55.69 -4.98
CA PRO A 688 20.64 55.27 -4.80
C PRO A 688 20.73 53.98 -3.97
N SER A 689 21.76 53.18 -4.24
CA SER A 689 22.04 51.96 -3.49
C SER A 689 22.31 52.27 -2.02
N MET A 690 21.55 51.67 -1.10
CA MET A 690 21.92 51.62 0.31
C MET A 690 22.60 50.30 0.63
N ALA A 691 23.80 50.39 1.17
CA ALA A 691 24.56 49.26 1.70
C ALA A 691 23.87 48.65 2.93
N SER A 692 24.16 47.36 3.13
CA SER A 692 23.67 46.44 4.16
C SER A 692 23.32 47.09 5.51
N THR A 693 22.03 47.13 5.85
CA THR A 693 21.59 47.36 7.25
C THR A 693 20.47 46.37 7.61
N ARG A 694 20.62 45.66 8.73
CA ARG A 694 19.67 44.66 9.25
C ARG A 694 18.37 45.34 9.68
N LEU A 695 17.24 45.04 9.03
CA LEU A 695 15.90 45.53 9.42
C LEU A 695 15.12 44.46 10.21
N ARG A 696 14.51 44.86 11.34
CA ARG A 696 13.59 44.03 12.14
C ARG A 696 12.18 44.02 11.50
N PHE A 697 11.32 43.06 11.83
CA PHE A 697 10.05 42.72 11.17
C PHE A 697 9.00 43.84 10.93
N ALA A 698 9.07 44.99 11.62
CA ALA A 698 8.01 46.02 11.58
C ALA A 698 7.96 46.89 10.28
N PRO A 699 9.07 47.33 9.65
CA PRO A 699 9.06 48.17 8.45
C PRO A 699 8.66 47.40 7.18
N LEU A 700 8.86 46.07 7.13
CA LEU A 700 8.42 45.22 6.02
C LEU A 700 6.88 45.21 5.90
N LEU A 701 6.18 45.23 7.04
CA LEU A 701 4.73 45.32 7.08
C LEU A 701 4.21 46.70 6.63
N ALA A 702 5.00 47.76 6.82
CA ALA A 702 4.67 49.11 6.36
C ALA A 702 4.84 49.24 4.83
N ALA A 703 5.91 48.68 4.27
CA ALA A 703 6.15 48.63 2.83
C ALA A 703 5.09 47.82 2.07
N LEU A 704 4.68 46.67 2.62
CA LEU A 704 3.59 45.84 2.06
C LEU A 704 2.21 46.50 2.18
N LYS A 705 1.98 47.35 3.20
CA LYS A 705 0.74 48.13 3.33
C LYS A 705 0.69 49.33 2.37
N LEU A 706 1.83 49.91 2.03
CA LEU A 706 1.93 51.00 1.05
C LEU A 706 1.75 50.49 -0.39
N ALA A 707 2.34 49.34 -0.72
CA ALA A 707 2.20 48.67 -2.02
C ALA A 707 0.80 48.07 -2.29
N ARG A 708 -0.08 48.05 -1.27
CA ARG A 708 -1.48 47.62 -1.39
C ARG A 708 -2.45 48.81 -1.50
N ARG A 709 -1.94 50.05 -1.38
CA ARG A 709 -2.69 51.31 -1.49
C ARG A 709 -2.33 52.14 -2.73
N LEU A 710 -1.19 51.86 -3.36
CA LEU A 710 -0.87 52.24 -4.74
C LEU A 710 -1.30 51.11 -5.67
#